data_AF-A0A821G9J8-F1
#
_entry.id   AF-A0A821G9J8-F1
#
_cell.length_a   1.000
_cell.length_b   1.000
_cell.length_c   1.000
_cell.angle_alpha   90.00
_cell.angle_beta   90.00
_cell.angle_gamma   90.00
#
_symmetry.space_group_name_H-M   'P 1'
#
loop_
_entity.id
_entity.type
_entity.pdbx_description
1 polymer ?
#
loop_
_entity_poly.entity_id
_entity_poly.type
_entity_poly.pdbx_seq_one_letter_code
_entity_poly.pdbx_strand_id
1 'polypeptide(L)'
;MHVAPRGGYSIKNSKQFIRRYESYLRSTLKIAQILLSTGNLDIPQPENVSIANSNTIPLEMNTPEYRQDIEQRLKFVDILVNQIDGKQTSQQGENLREILTYLELVDDDHSLGKLDCAVTDDGHVRWVCPEHYDEVNSIDKLNSYINDFKVMGGKFDQKTREAVVFGMNVTKRNVKMICGALTKGFNIVKLVFQDCSFNEGYLETLLDTIINRSSIRCLNMTAVTVTKFFGGVKYTCKNMVVEFKNESLKIRFTDSYHNGNIPMLNQLLLRNKIHRTLNISACDFLGHESDLQRCFESNRTVTELIVEYSNNIDIHNTVFNLKTNKLHQLKLPQSLLIPSILFPFCELLKKNTTFVEIDLMDYTGFKEEAFVIKLLDILREHKSIRYLSLHVEDIQLSNQKETHMIKSLKRDKFISRLCISESVVSREFIEALYHASKVNGTLTYVNFYNSQVNDEDKAQLHSLYETGNLLQLGFYEQSRWDVIFGKLNEQYSRVNIPANAKWTENGMIIAGGNGSGGATNQLYSPHGLFVDDDQTVVIADYMNHRIIQWKTSDTTNGRVVAGGKGAGNGLHQLNRPTDVLIDKETDSLIICDRGNDRVVRWSRRSGTTQGEILIDNIACFGLAMDEQRYLYVSDIGKHEVRRYQLGENNGTVVAGGNGAGYGLNQLNWPRYLFVDRQQNVHVSDNGNHRVMKWNKGAKEGIVVAGGQGQGNALTQFNYPEGIVVDTLGTLYVADSENHRVMRWTQGDKKQGTVVVGGNGLGEEANQFNFLRGLSFDRHGNLYVVDHSNSRVQRFSIE
;
A
#
# COMPACT_ATOMS: atom_id res chain seq x y z
N MET A 1 23.15 -4.99 26.22
CA MET A 1 23.73 -6.18 25.55
C MET A 1 23.25 -7.44 26.28
N HIS A 2 22.83 -8.50 25.60
CA HIS A 2 22.24 -9.69 26.25
C HIS A 2 23.01 -10.96 25.86
N VAL A 3 23.77 -11.51 26.81
CA VAL A 3 24.48 -12.79 26.67
C VAL A 3 23.77 -13.80 27.57
N ALA A 4 22.95 -14.67 26.99
CA ALA A 4 22.19 -15.65 27.76
C ALA A 4 21.97 -16.95 26.95
N PRO A 5 22.02 -18.12 27.59
CA PRO A 5 21.47 -19.35 27.03
C PRO A 5 19.94 -19.25 27.03
N ARG A 6 19.38 -18.63 25.99
CA ARG A 6 17.92 -18.56 25.75
C ARG A 6 17.48 -19.77 24.93
N GLY A 7 16.28 -20.27 25.19
CA GLY A 7 15.75 -21.47 24.54
C GLY A 7 15.89 -21.44 23.01
N GLY A 8 16.63 -22.41 22.46
CA GLY A 8 16.95 -22.52 21.03
C GLY A 8 18.45 -22.44 20.72
N TYR A 9 19.26 -21.80 21.57
CA TYR A 9 20.68 -21.52 21.26
C TYR A 9 21.59 -21.95 22.43
N SER A 10 21.94 -23.23 22.48
CA SER A 10 22.93 -23.76 23.42
C SER A 10 24.35 -23.41 22.96
N ILE A 11 25.12 -22.72 23.80
CA ILE A 11 26.56 -22.57 23.61
C ILE A 11 27.22 -23.87 24.06
N LYS A 12 27.89 -24.60 23.15
CA LYS A 12 28.53 -25.90 23.45
C LYS A 12 29.50 -25.85 24.64
N ASN A 13 30.23 -24.74 24.81
CA ASN A 13 31.11 -24.50 25.95
C ASN A 13 31.12 -23.00 26.34
N SER A 14 30.33 -22.63 27.34
CA SER A 14 30.19 -21.24 27.79
C SER A 14 31.48 -20.63 28.36
N LYS A 15 32.35 -21.43 28.99
CA LYS A 15 33.65 -20.96 29.52
C LYS A 15 34.64 -20.64 28.40
N GLN A 16 34.66 -21.44 27.34
CA GLN A 16 35.50 -21.21 26.16
C GLN A 16 34.99 -20.01 25.35
N PHE A 17 33.68 -19.91 25.15
CA PHE A 17 33.05 -18.76 24.51
C PHE A 17 33.37 -17.45 25.24
N ILE A 18 33.15 -17.38 26.56
CA ILE A 18 33.47 -16.16 27.32
C ILE A 18 34.97 -15.86 27.25
N ARG A 19 35.87 -16.83 27.48
CA ARG A 19 37.32 -16.60 27.40
C ARG A 19 37.81 -16.08 26.04
N ARG A 20 37.19 -16.50 24.93
CA ARG A 20 37.59 -16.07 23.57
C ARG A 20 37.02 -14.70 23.19
N TYR A 21 35.83 -14.35 23.68
CA TYR A 21 35.11 -13.13 23.27
C TYR A 21 34.94 -12.07 24.38
N GLU A 22 35.56 -12.25 25.56
CA GLU A 22 35.44 -11.35 26.71
C GLU A 22 35.85 -9.90 26.41
N SER A 23 36.94 -9.70 25.65
CA SER A 23 37.42 -8.38 25.24
C SER A 23 36.37 -7.63 24.42
N TYR A 24 35.84 -8.28 23.38
CA TYR A 24 34.75 -7.75 22.54
C TYR A 24 33.50 -7.42 23.37
N LEU A 25 33.03 -8.37 24.20
CA LEU A 25 31.86 -8.17 25.05
C LEU A 25 32.04 -6.99 26.01
N ARG A 26 33.24 -6.78 26.58
CA ARG A 26 33.55 -5.61 27.43
C ARG A 26 33.57 -4.31 26.62
N SER A 27 34.12 -4.30 25.42
CA SER A 27 34.15 -3.12 24.53
C SER A 27 32.75 -2.73 24.05
N THR A 28 31.95 -3.68 23.55
CA THR A 28 30.55 -3.43 23.17
C THR A 28 29.70 -2.97 24.36
N LEU A 29 29.96 -3.49 25.58
CA LEU A 29 29.27 -3.01 26.79
C LEU A 29 29.65 -1.56 27.11
N LYS A 30 30.93 -1.18 27.00
CA LYS A 30 31.40 0.22 27.18
C LYS A 30 30.78 1.16 26.14
N ILE A 31 30.77 0.78 24.86
CA ILE A 31 30.15 1.58 23.80
C ILE A 31 28.65 1.75 24.08
N ALA A 32 27.94 0.68 24.46
CA ALA A 32 26.53 0.75 24.83
C ALA A 32 26.30 1.62 26.09
N GLN A 33 27.19 1.58 27.09
CA GLN A 33 27.12 2.45 28.27
C GLN A 33 27.30 3.93 27.90
N ILE A 34 28.25 4.25 27.02
CA ILE A 34 28.47 5.61 26.50
C ILE A 34 27.21 6.10 25.77
N LEU A 35 26.70 5.32 24.81
CA LEU A 35 25.49 5.65 24.03
C LEU A 35 24.21 5.78 24.87
N LEU A 36 24.10 5.06 25.99
CA LEU A 36 22.98 5.21 26.93
C LEU A 36 23.15 6.46 27.81
N SER A 37 24.38 6.79 28.21
CA SER A 37 24.67 7.99 29.00
C SER A 37 24.46 9.28 28.20
N THR A 38 24.83 9.33 26.91
CA THR A 38 24.51 10.45 26.02
C THR A 38 23.01 10.52 25.68
N GLY A 39 22.30 9.41 25.80
CA GLY A 39 20.84 9.32 25.66
C GLY A 39 20.02 9.72 26.89
N ASN A 40 20.65 10.13 28.01
CA ASN A 40 19.98 10.43 29.29
C ASN A 40 19.13 9.25 29.84
N LEU A 41 19.56 8.01 29.61
CA LEU A 41 18.91 6.80 30.13
C LEU A 41 19.71 6.19 31.28
N ASP A 42 19.12 6.14 32.47
CA ASP A 42 19.75 5.59 33.67
C ASP A 42 20.10 4.10 33.53
N ILE A 43 21.32 3.74 33.93
CA ILE A 43 21.83 2.37 33.91
C ILE A 43 21.78 1.80 35.33
N PRO A 44 21.06 0.69 35.59
CA PRO A 44 21.10 0.03 36.89
C PRO A 44 22.52 -0.40 37.26
N GLN A 45 23.03 0.06 38.40
CA GLN A 45 24.34 -0.32 38.89
C GLN A 45 24.35 -1.82 39.27
N PRO A 46 25.33 -2.62 38.83
CA PRO A 46 25.39 -4.03 39.17
C PRO A 46 25.80 -4.21 40.64
N GLU A 47 24.91 -4.78 41.45
CA GLU A 47 25.23 -5.16 42.83
C GLU A 47 26.31 -6.26 42.84
N ASN A 48 27.51 -5.88 43.30
CA ASN A 48 28.64 -6.70 43.76
C ASN A 48 28.66 -8.19 43.36
N VAL A 49 28.87 -8.48 42.07
CA VAL A 49 29.33 -9.81 41.65
C VAL A 49 30.82 -9.92 41.96
N SER A 50 31.16 -10.72 42.97
CA SER A 50 32.56 -10.92 43.40
C SER A 50 33.41 -11.54 42.28
N ILE A 51 34.26 -10.73 41.66
CA ILE A 51 35.27 -11.21 40.72
C ILE A 51 36.35 -11.94 41.54
N ALA A 52 36.50 -13.24 41.34
CA ALA A 52 37.61 -13.99 41.92
C ALA A 52 38.91 -13.51 41.27
N ASN A 53 39.83 -12.97 42.08
CA ASN A 53 41.12 -12.46 41.61
C ASN A 53 41.94 -13.56 40.90
N SER A 54 42.26 -13.34 39.62
CA SER A 54 43.42 -13.97 38.97
C SER A 54 44.32 -12.87 38.40
N ASN A 55 45.32 -12.48 39.19
CA ASN A 55 46.34 -11.51 38.80
C ASN A 55 47.27 -12.09 37.73
N THR A 56 46.93 -11.91 36.45
CA THR A 56 47.88 -11.99 35.33
C THR A 56 47.45 -11.01 34.24
N ILE A 57 47.90 -9.76 34.33
CA ILE A 57 47.95 -8.84 33.20
C ILE A 57 49.29 -9.08 32.50
N PRO A 58 49.34 -9.45 31.21
CA PRO A 58 50.59 -9.46 30.45
C PRO A 58 51.19 -8.05 30.41
N LEU A 59 52.48 -7.92 30.70
CA LEU A 59 53.14 -6.61 30.94
C LEU A 59 53.25 -5.70 29.70
N GLU A 60 52.76 -6.12 28.54
CA GLU A 60 52.99 -5.45 27.25
C GLU A 60 52.02 -4.27 26.98
N MET A 61 50.88 -4.19 27.68
CA MET A 61 49.84 -3.17 27.42
C MET A 61 50.06 -1.82 28.13
N ASN A 62 51.28 -1.52 28.61
CA ASN A 62 51.55 -0.33 29.42
C ASN A 62 52.75 0.50 28.94
N THR A 63 53.16 0.34 27.68
CA THR A 63 54.18 1.20 27.04
C THR A 63 53.60 2.59 26.72
N PRO A 64 54.44 3.64 26.69
CA PRO A 64 54.02 4.98 26.27
C PRO A 64 53.41 4.97 24.87
N GLU A 65 53.96 4.21 23.92
CA GLU A 65 53.41 4.10 22.56
C GLU A 65 52.00 3.51 22.56
N TYR A 66 51.72 2.46 23.37
CA TYR A 66 50.37 1.87 23.43
C TYR A 66 49.35 2.82 24.08
N ARG A 67 49.80 3.63 25.05
CA ARG A 67 48.95 4.67 25.66
C ARG A 67 48.72 5.85 24.71
N GLN A 68 49.72 6.20 23.90
CA GLN A 68 49.65 7.27 22.90
C GLN A 68 48.84 6.83 21.66
N ASP A 69 48.88 5.55 21.29
CA ASP A 69 48.02 4.94 20.27
C ASP A 69 46.56 4.86 20.78
N ILE A 70 46.33 4.50 22.05
CA ILE A 70 45.00 4.63 22.67
C ILE A 70 44.54 6.08 22.72
N GLU A 71 45.39 7.07 23.06
CA GLU A 71 45.01 8.49 23.05
C GLU A 71 44.80 9.05 21.63
N GLN A 72 45.52 8.57 20.61
CA GLN A 72 45.27 8.94 19.21
C GLN A 72 44.00 8.28 18.67
N ARG A 73 43.74 7.01 18.99
CA ARG A 73 42.48 6.32 18.66
C ARG A 73 41.30 6.90 19.43
N LEU A 74 41.49 7.33 20.69
CA LEU A 74 40.49 8.08 21.44
C LEU A 74 40.27 9.48 20.87
N LYS A 75 41.30 10.16 20.32
CA LYS A 75 41.08 11.39 19.53
C LYS A 75 40.32 11.13 18.24
N PHE A 76 40.53 9.99 17.59
CA PHE A 76 39.73 9.58 16.42
C PHE A 76 38.29 9.28 16.82
N VAL A 77 38.09 8.66 17.99
CA VAL A 77 36.77 8.49 18.62
C VAL A 77 36.18 9.82 19.08
N ASP A 78 36.95 10.81 19.56
CA ASP A 78 36.45 12.15 19.87
C ASP A 78 36.05 12.91 18.60
N ILE A 79 36.75 12.71 17.48
CA ILE A 79 36.34 13.26 16.18
C ILE A 79 35.01 12.62 15.73
N LEU A 80 34.87 11.30 15.88
CA LEU A 80 33.61 10.58 15.63
C LEU A 80 32.51 10.93 16.64
N VAL A 81 32.83 11.15 17.91
CA VAL A 81 31.87 11.52 18.97
C VAL A 81 31.40 12.95 18.78
N ASN A 82 32.27 13.89 18.41
CA ASN A 82 31.86 15.24 18.00
C ASN A 82 31.12 15.25 16.64
N GLN A 83 31.16 14.17 15.86
CA GLN A 83 30.26 13.92 14.72
C GLN A 83 28.93 13.25 15.14
N ILE A 84 28.87 12.60 16.31
CA ILE A 84 27.69 11.91 16.87
C ILE A 84 26.86 12.82 17.80
N ASP A 85 27.48 13.77 18.51
CA ASP A 85 26.89 14.55 19.63
C ASP A 85 25.85 15.62 19.21
N GLY A 86 25.24 15.47 18.02
CA GLY A 86 24.25 16.39 17.47
C GLY A 86 22.98 15.74 16.91
N LYS A 87 22.89 14.41 16.79
CA LYS A 87 21.77 13.74 16.09
C LYS A 87 21.14 12.59 16.88
N GLN A 88 20.09 12.91 17.65
CA GLN A 88 19.02 11.93 17.85
C GLN A 88 18.26 11.73 16.53
N THR A 89 18.49 10.63 15.83
CA THR A 89 17.39 9.86 15.21
C THR A 89 17.82 8.47 14.74
N SER A 90 16.88 7.55 14.82
CA SER A 90 16.97 6.14 14.45
C SER A 90 17.46 5.87 13.02
N GLN A 91 18.65 5.26 12.90
CA GLN A 91 19.00 4.42 11.76
C GLN A 91 19.61 3.08 12.22
N GLN A 92 18.78 2.07 12.44
CA GLN A 92 19.24 0.68 12.65
C GLN A 92 19.68 -0.01 11.33
N GLY A 93 20.16 0.76 10.35
CA GLY A 93 20.57 0.27 9.02
C GLY A 93 22.05 0.55 8.72
N GLU A 94 22.48 1.81 8.83
CA GLU A 94 23.86 2.20 8.51
C GLU A 94 24.82 1.90 9.67
N ASN A 95 24.41 2.17 10.92
CA ASN A 95 25.18 1.91 12.15
C ASN A 95 25.63 0.45 12.36
N LEU A 96 25.13 -0.50 11.56
CA LEU A 96 25.51 -1.91 11.58
C LEU A 96 26.54 -2.30 10.51
N ARG A 97 26.66 -1.51 9.43
CA ARG A 97 27.81 -1.62 8.51
C ARG A 97 29.08 -1.13 9.19
N GLU A 98 28.99 -0.04 9.97
CA GLU A 98 30.13 0.51 10.71
C GLU A 98 30.70 -0.48 11.76
N ILE A 99 29.84 -1.30 12.38
CA ILE A 99 30.29 -2.39 13.28
C ILE A 99 30.98 -3.51 12.49
N LEU A 100 30.52 -3.80 11.26
CA LEU A 100 31.17 -4.76 10.35
C LEU A 100 32.56 -4.26 9.93
N THR A 101 32.65 -3.00 9.49
CA THR A 101 33.91 -2.34 9.13
C THR A 101 34.86 -2.24 10.32
N TYR A 102 34.34 -1.98 11.54
CA TYR A 102 35.14 -2.01 12.77
C TYR A 102 35.68 -3.42 13.09
N LEU A 103 34.89 -4.49 12.88
CA LEU A 103 35.35 -5.86 13.07
C LEU A 103 36.39 -6.27 12.03
N GLU A 104 36.21 -5.91 10.75
CA GLU A 104 37.19 -6.11 9.68
C GLU A 104 38.51 -5.36 9.93
N LEU A 105 38.50 -4.25 10.68
CA LEU A 105 39.67 -3.46 11.09
C LEU A 105 40.35 -3.93 12.39
N VAL A 106 39.74 -4.85 13.14
CA VAL A 106 40.20 -5.26 14.49
C VAL A 106 40.46 -6.78 14.61
N ASP A 107 39.94 -7.59 13.68
CA ASP A 107 40.16 -9.04 13.53
C ASP A 107 40.57 -9.36 12.07
N ASP A 108 41.54 -8.59 11.54
CA ASP A 108 42.01 -8.69 10.16
C ASP A 108 42.73 -10.02 9.86
N ASP A 109 43.28 -10.67 10.88
CA ASP A 109 43.84 -12.03 10.84
C ASP A 109 42.80 -13.15 11.01
N HIS A 110 41.53 -12.79 11.28
CA HIS A 110 40.40 -13.69 11.55
C HIS A 110 40.62 -14.65 12.75
N SER A 111 41.52 -14.31 13.67
CA SER A 111 41.87 -15.14 14.84
C SER A 111 40.70 -15.40 15.80
N LEU A 112 39.67 -14.54 15.81
CA LEU A 112 38.48 -14.73 16.65
C LEU A 112 37.50 -15.78 16.10
N GLY A 113 37.63 -16.20 14.84
CA GLY A 113 36.86 -17.27 14.22
C GLY A 113 35.43 -16.85 13.85
N LYS A 114 35.10 -16.97 12.55
CA LYS A 114 33.85 -16.56 11.87
C LYS A 114 32.66 -16.34 12.82
N LEU A 115 32.43 -15.08 13.20
CA LEU A 115 31.19 -14.63 13.84
C LEU A 115 30.23 -14.19 12.74
N ASP A 116 29.34 -15.09 12.34
CA ASP A 116 28.37 -14.81 11.29
C ASP A 116 27.30 -13.84 11.79
N CYS A 117 27.13 -12.74 11.06
CA CYS A 117 26.07 -11.77 11.28
C CYS A 117 24.75 -12.32 10.72
N ALA A 118 23.85 -12.73 11.63
CA ALA A 118 22.52 -13.21 11.30
C ALA A 118 21.46 -12.19 11.74
N VAL A 119 20.82 -11.52 10.78
CA VAL A 119 19.57 -10.79 11.06
C VAL A 119 18.49 -11.83 11.32
N THR A 120 17.96 -11.87 12.55
CA THR A 120 16.94 -12.85 12.89
C THR A 120 15.54 -12.41 12.49
N ASP A 121 14.59 -13.33 12.56
CA ASP A 121 13.25 -13.16 12.03
C ASP A 121 12.42 -12.07 12.74
N ASP A 122 12.89 -11.57 13.89
CA ASP A 122 12.39 -10.42 14.64
C ASP A 122 13.06 -9.07 14.24
N GLY A 123 13.98 -9.07 13.27
CA GLY A 123 14.72 -7.88 12.84
C GLY A 123 15.89 -7.49 13.75
N HIS A 124 16.19 -8.26 14.80
CA HIS A 124 17.39 -8.06 15.60
C HIS A 124 18.62 -8.63 14.89
N VAL A 125 19.73 -7.90 14.91
CA VAL A 125 21.03 -8.45 14.50
C VAL A 125 21.59 -9.32 15.62
N ARG A 126 21.92 -10.57 15.30
CA ARG A 126 22.60 -11.50 16.19
C ARG A 126 23.93 -11.90 15.58
N TRP A 127 24.97 -11.94 16.41
CA TRP A 127 26.27 -12.47 16.06
C TRP A 127 26.34 -13.92 16.53
N VAL A 128 26.44 -14.86 15.60
CA VAL A 128 26.43 -16.30 15.87
C VAL A 128 27.81 -16.85 15.57
N CYS A 129 28.41 -17.58 16.52
CA CYS A 129 29.64 -18.32 16.27
C CYS A 129 29.27 -19.76 15.87
N PRO A 130 29.48 -20.20 14.61
CA PRO A 130 29.12 -21.54 14.15
C PRO A 130 29.84 -22.65 14.92
N GLU A 131 31.10 -22.42 15.32
CA GLU A 131 31.90 -23.38 16.12
C GLU A 131 31.21 -23.73 17.45
N HIS A 132 30.57 -22.76 18.08
CA HIS A 132 29.92 -22.90 19.38
C HIS A 132 28.40 -23.10 19.30
N TYR A 133 27.80 -23.01 18.11
CA TYR A 133 26.38 -23.23 17.85
C TYR A 133 26.04 -24.73 17.85
N ASP A 134 24.89 -25.05 18.42
CA ASP A 134 24.36 -26.41 18.59
C ASP A 134 23.18 -26.64 17.63
N GLU A 135 23.51 -26.68 16.34
CA GLU A 135 22.54 -26.78 15.23
C GLU A 135 21.63 -28.01 15.35
N VAL A 136 22.19 -29.16 15.73
CA VAL A 136 21.44 -30.42 15.87
C VAL A 136 20.32 -30.27 16.89
N ASN A 137 20.62 -29.74 18.07
CA ASN A 137 19.65 -29.51 19.14
C ASN A 137 18.62 -28.41 18.79
N SER A 138 18.98 -27.48 17.91
CA SER A 138 18.06 -26.48 17.34
C SER A 138 17.06 -27.13 16.37
N ILE A 139 17.56 -27.97 15.45
CA ILE A 139 16.76 -28.77 14.51
C ILE A 139 15.84 -29.75 15.24
N ASP A 140 16.34 -30.44 16.27
CA ASP A 140 15.54 -31.39 17.07
C ASP A 140 14.39 -30.69 17.80
N LYS A 141 14.63 -29.52 18.40
CA LYS A 141 13.57 -28.70 19.02
C LYS A 141 12.57 -28.20 17.99
N LEU A 142 13.03 -27.75 16.82
CA LEU A 142 12.17 -27.32 15.71
C LEU A 142 11.27 -28.47 15.25
N ASN A 143 11.84 -29.65 15.04
CA ASN A 143 11.11 -30.86 14.66
C ASN A 143 10.12 -31.30 15.76
N SER A 144 10.48 -31.19 17.04
CA SER A 144 9.56 -31.42 18.15
C SER A 144 8.33 -30.51 18.09
N TYR A 145 8.53 -29.19 17.91
CA TYR A 145 7.41 -28.25 17.79
C TYR A 145 6.55 -28.49 16.54
N ILE A 146 7.16 -28.85 15.41
CA ILE A 146 6.45 -29.20 14.18
C ILE A 146 5.62 -30.48 14.38
N ASN A 147 6.15 -31.48 15.06
CA ASN A 147 5.42 -32.71 15.37
C ASN A 147 4.28 -32.45 16.35
N ASP A 148 4.51 -31.66 17.40
CA ASP A 148 3.45 -31.19 18.32
C ASP A 148 2.34 -30.44 17.56
N PHE A 149 2.69 -29.57 16.61
CA PHE A 149 1.75 -28.81 15.79
C PHE A 149 0.94 -29.72 14.85
N LYS A 150 1.56 -30.75 14.28
CA LYS A 150 0.89 -31.79 13.47
C LYS A 150 -0.04 -32.66 14.30
N VAL A 151 0.39 -33.09 15.50
CA VAL A 151 -0.42 -33.90 16.44
C VAL A 151 -1.68 -33.16 16.88
N MET A 152 -1.64 -31.84 16.97
CA MET A 152 -2.82 -31.02 17.25
C MET A 152 -3.67 -30.68 16.01
N GLY A 153 -3.47 -31.34 14.86
CA GLY A 153 -4.27 -31.14 13.64
C GLY A 153 -3.83 -29.97 12.75
N GLY A 154 -2.73 -29.31 13.07
CA GLY A 154 -2.15 -28.24 12.26
C GLY A 154 -1.22 -28.74 11.15
N LYS A 155 -0.90 -27.85 10.21
CA LYS A 155 0.15 -28.04 9.18
C LYS A 155 1.24 -26.98 9.39
N PHE A 156 2.48 -27.33 9.09
CA PHE A 156 3.61 -26.40 9.11
C PHE A 156 4.47 -26.61 7.88
N ASP A 157 4.69 -25.54 7.12
CA ASP A 157 5.62 -25.51 6.00
C ASP A 157 6.98 -24.99 6.49
N GLN A 158 8.01 -25.83 6.40
CA GLN A 158 9.36 -25.50 6.85
C GLN A 158 10.06 -24.45 5.97
N LYS A 159 9.68 -24.33 4.68
CA LYS A 159 10.30 -23.40 3.72
C LYS A 159 9.77 -21.99 3.90
N THR A 160 8.45 -21.84 4.03
CA THR A 160 7.81 -20.53 4.24
C THR A 160 7.70 -20.13 5.72
N ARG A 161 7.88 -21.10 6.63
CA ARG A 161 7.62 -20.97 8.07
C ARG A 161 6.16 -20.56 8.36
N GLU A 162 5.24 -21.01 7.51
CA GLU A 162 3.80 -20.82 7.64
C GLU A 162 3.18 -21.97 8.43
N ALA A 163 2.39 -21.63 9.45
CA ALA A 163 1.68 -22.56 10.32
C ALA A 163 0.17 -22.39 10.11
N VAL A 164 -0.54 -23.45 9.73
CA VAL A 164 -1.98 -23.41 9.39
C VAL A 164 -2.76 -24.36 10.28
N VAL A 165 -3.83 -23.87 10.89
CA VAL A 165 -4.83 -24.66 11.63
C VAL A 165 -6.16 -24.52 10.92
N PHE A 166 -6.79 -25.65 10.57
CA PHE A 166 -8.00 -25.70 9.75
C PHE A 166 -9.12 -26.49 10.42
N GLY A 167 -10.35 -25.98 10.41
CA GLY A 167 -11.56 -26.76 10.71
C GLY A 167 -11.72 -27.24 12.16
N MET A 168 -11.03 -26.62 13.13
CA MET A 168 -10.89 -27.17 14.49
C MET A 168 -11.53 -26.31 15.58
N ASN A 169 -12.14 -26.97 16.58
CA ASN A 169 -12.47 -26.36 17.88
C ASN A 169 -11.22 -26.31 18.77
N VAL A 170 -10.64 -25.12 18.93
CA VAL A 170 -9.35 -24.89 19.58
C VAL A 170 -9.50 -24.87 21.10
N THR A 171 -8.99 -25.93 21.74
CA THR A 171 -9.07 -26.12 23.19
C THR A 171 -7.97 -25.36 23.95
N LYS A 172 -8.12 -25.25 25.28
CA LYS A 172 -7.09 -24.76 26.21
C LYS A 172 -5.74 -25.47 26.05
N ARG A 173 -5.73 -26.77 25.69
CA ARG A 173 -4.48 -27.53 25.45
C ARG A 173 -3.78 -27.02 24.19
N ASN A 174 -4.52 -26.83 23.10
CA ASN A 174 -4.00 -26.31 21.83
C ASN A 174 -3.39 -24.91 22.04
N VAL A 175 -4.11 -24.00 22.69
CA VAL A 175 -3.59 -22.65 22.99
C VAL A 175 -2.32 -22.72 23.84
N LYS A 176 -2.28 -23.55 24.90
CA LYS A 176 -1.06 -23.70 25.72
C LYS A 176 0.15 -24.21 24.91
N MET A 177 -0.07 -25.11 23.94
CA MET A 177 0.98 -25.60 23.04
C MET A 177 1.47 -24.49 22.10
N ILE A 178 0.57 -23.78 21.41
CA ILE A 178 0.95 -22.67 20.50
C ILE A 178 1.69 -21.57 21.28
N CYS A 179 1.11 -21.07 22.37
CA CYS A 179 1.74 -20.06 23.23
C CYS A 179 3.11 -20.51 23.76
N GLY A 180 3.23 -21.79 24.13
CA GLY A 180 4.47 -22.39 24.62
C GLY A 180 5.55 -22.48 23.54
N ALA A 181 5.19 -22.77 22.29
CA ALA A 181 6.12 -22.79 21.16
C ALA A 181 6.58 -21.35 20.83
N LEU A 182 5.62 -20.44 20.62
CA LEU A 182 5.89 -19.03 20.28
C LEU A 182 6.81 -18.33 21.29
N THR A 183 6.55 -18.51 22.60
CA THR A 183 7.36 -17.89 23.66
C THR A 183 8.73 -18.55 23.88
N LYS A 184 8.96 -19.73 23.32
CA LYS A 184 10.24 -20.47 23.38
C LYS A 184 11.06 -20.36 22.09
N GLY A 185 10.73 -19.41 21.21
CA GLY A 185 11.49 -19.13 19.99
C GLY A 185 11.19 -20.06 18.81
N PHE A 186 10.05 -20.76 18.80
CA PHE A 186 9.56 -21.42 17.59
C PHE A 186 9.17 -20.35 16.57
N ASN A 187 9.99 -20.17 15.54
CA ASN A 187 9.75 -19.11 14.56
C ASN A 187 8.65 -19.50 13.56
N ILE A 188 7.50 -18.85 13.70
CA ILE A 188 6.40 -18.87 12.73
C ILE A 188 6.38 -17.50 12.07
N VAL A 189 6.63 -17.43 10.76
CA VAL A 189 6.51 -16.17 10.01
C VAL A 189 5.04 -15.77 9.89
N LYS A 190 4.17 -16.74 9.58
CA LYS A 190 2.73 -16.54 9.39
C LYS A 190 1.93 -17.65 10.08
N LEU A 191 1.03 -17.26 10.99
CA LEU A 191 0.11 -18.17 11.67
C LEU A 191 -1.30 -17.96 11.09
N VAL A 192 -1.93 -19.03 10.61
CA VAL A 192 -3.26 -19.00 9.98
C VAL A 192 -4.23 -19.86 10.79
N PHE A 193 -5.36 -19.28 11.16
CA PHE A 193 -6.54 -20.01 11.62
C PHE A 193 -7.63 -19.89 10.56
N GLN A 194 -8.09 -21.02 10.05
CA GLN A 194 -9.15 -21.09 9.05
C GLN A 194 -10.27 -22.01 9.54
N ASP A 195 -11.53 -21.59 9.44
CA ASP A 195 -12.72 -22.37 9.80
C ASP A 195 -12.65 -22.93 11.25
N CYS A 196 -12.01 -22.18 12.15
CA CYS A 196 -11.75 -22.59 13.54
C CYS A 196 -12.78 -22.00 14.51
N SER A 197 -13.00 -22.66 15.64
CA SER A 197 -13.77 -22.10 16.76
C SER A 197 -12.94 -22.01 18.05
N PHE A 198 -13.21 -20.99 18.86
CA PHE A 198 -12.52 -20.72 20.12
C PHE A 198 -13.52 -20.43 21.23
N ASN A 199 -13.19 -20.80 22.46
CA ASN A 199 -13.76 -20.12 23.62
C ASN A 199 -13.08 -18.75 23.79
N GLU A 200 -13.85 -17.72 24.12
CA GLU A 200 -13.35 -16.35 24.28
C GLU A 200 -12.10 -16.24 25.16
N GLY A 201 -12.09 -16.87 26.35
CA GLY A 201 -10.92 -16.80 27.23
C GLY A 201 -9.66 -17.48 26.68
N TYR A 202 -9.82 -18.47 25.78
CA TYR A 202 -8.70 -19.15 25.13
C TYR A 202 -8.13 -18.28 24.01
N LEU A 203 -9.01 -17.63 23.24
CA LEU A 203 -8.62 -16.65 22.23
C LEU A 203 -7.90 -15.46 22.88
N GLU A 204 -8.43 -14.87 23.95
CA GLU A 204 -7.77 -13.76 24.65
C GLU A 204 -6.35 -14.11 25.14
N THR A 205 -6.17 -15.34 25.65
CA THR A 205 -4.85 -15.84 26.08
C THR A 205 -3.88 -15.96 24.91
N LEU A 206 -4.37 -16.43 23.76
CA LEU A 206 -3.59 -16.56 22.53
C LEU A 206 -3.19 -15.18 21.98
N LEU A 207 -4.14 -14.26 21.88
CA LEU A 207 -3.92 -12.90 21.36
C LEU A 207 -2.95 -12.11 22.25
N ASP A 208 -3.07 -12.18 23.60
CA ASP A 208 -2.11 -11.54 24.51
C ASP A 208 -0.68 -12.06 24.31
N THR A 209 -0.53 -13.37 24.04
CA THR A 209 0.76 -14.00 23.77
C THR A 209 1.31 -13.57 22.40
N ILE A 210 0.48 -13.61 21.36
CA ILE A 210 0.87 -13.22 20.00
C ILE A 210 1.35 -11.77 19.98
N ILE A 211 0.51 -10.84 20.44
CA ILE A 211 0.75 -9.39 20.33
C ILE A 211 1.91 -8.93 21.21
N ASN A 212 2.08 -9.49 22.42
CA ASN A 212 3.03 -8.93 23.39
C ASN A 212 4.28 -9.77 23.66
N ARG A 213 4.33 -11.03 23.18
CA ARG A 213 5.34 -12.02 23.61
C ARG A 213 5.81 -12.99 22.52
N SER A 214 5.40 -12.81 21.27
CA SER A 214 5.79 -13.67 20.14
C SER A 214 6.64 -12.92 19.12
N SER A 215 7.31 -13.67 18.25
CA SER A 215 8.09 -13.15 17.11
C SER A 215 7.38 -13.34 15.76
N ILE A 216 6.07 -13.57 15.74
CA ILE A 216 5.36 -13.80 14.47
C ILE A 216 5.21 -12.49 13.71
N ARG A 217 5.33 -12.55 12.38
CA ARG A 217 5.17 -11.37 11.50
C ARG A 217 3.74 -11.19 11.00
N CYS A 218 2.98 -12.27 10.90
CA CYS A 218 1.62 -12.27 10.38
C CYS A 218 0.71 -13.24 11.14
N LEU A 219 -0.48 -12.76 11.52
CA LEU A 219 -1.61 -13.57 11.97
C LEU A 219 -2.74 -13.41 10.95
N ASN A 220 -3.22 -14.50 10.38
CA ASN A 220 -4.40 -14.54 9.52
C ASN A 220 -5.52 -15.33 10.23
N MET A 221 -6.73 -14.78 10.23
CA MET A 221 -7.92 -15.38 10.83
C MET A 221 -9.07 -15.34 9.82
N THR A 222 -9.43 -16.50 9.28
CA THR A 222 -10.51 -16.69 8.31
C THR A 222 -11.59 -17.59 8.91
N ALA A 223 -12.86 -17.16 8.87
CA ALA A 223 -14.02 -17.87 9.43
C ALA A 223 -13.85 -18.34 10.89
N VAL A 224 -13.25 -17.49 11.74
CA VAL A 224 -12.97 -17.80 13.15
C VAL A 224 -14.19 -17.48 14.04
N THR A 225 -14.83 -18.51 14.57
CA THR A 225 -16.01 -18.39 15.45
C THR A 225 -15.62 -18.33 16.93
N VAL A 226 -16.06 -17.28 17.64
CA VAL A 226 -15.80 -17.09 19.06
C VAL A 226 -17.05 -17.43 19.87
N THR A 227 -16.90 -18.29 20.88
CA THR A 227 -17.98 -18.81 21.72
C THR A 227 -17.89 -18.29 23.16
N LYS A 228 -19.06 -18.14 23.78
CA LYS A 228 -19.22 -17.85 25.21
C LYS A 228 -18.83 -19.08 26.04
N PHE A 229 -18.59 -18.89 27.34
CA PHE A 229 -18.26 -19.97 28.29
C PHE A 229 -19.25 -21.15 28.26
N PHE A 230 -20.54 -20.88 28.04
CA PHE A 230 -21.61 -21.88 27.97
C PHE A 230 -21.95 -22.35 26.54
N GLY A 231 -21.02 -22.22 25.58
CA GLY A 231 -21.11 -22.85 24.26
C GLY A 231 -21.87 -22.09 23.16
N GLY A 232 -22.64 -21.05 23.49
CA GLY A 232 -23.29 -20.20 22.48
C GLY A 232 -22.30 -19.33 21.70
N VAL A 233 -22.52 -19.13 20.39
CA VAL A 233 -21.73 -18.20 19.57
C VAL A 233 -21.84 -16.77 20.12
N LYS A 234 -20.69 -16.08 20.22
CA LYS A 234 -20.60 -14.66 20.60
C LYS A 234 -20.46 -13.77 19.37
N TYR A 235 -19.56 -14.13 18.45
CA TYR A 235 -19.35 -13.49 17.15
C TYR A 235 -18.48 -14.38 16.26
N THR A 236 -18.45 -14.12 14.95
CA THR A 236 -17.55 -14.80 13.99
C THR A 236 -16.76 -13.75 13.22
N CYS A 237 -15.43 -13.79 13.33
CA CYS A 237 -14.53 -13.01 12.49
C CYS A 237 -14.40 -13.71 11.14
N LYS A 238 -14.76 -13.03 10.05
CA LYS A 238 -14.81 -13.64 8.71
C LYS A 238 -13.46 -13.67 8.04
N ASN A 239 -12.73 -12.56 8.04
CA ASN A 239 -11.38 -12.49 7.50
C ASN A 239 -10.66 -11.28 8.08
N MET A 240 -9.51 -11.51 8.71
CA MET A 240 -8.67 -10.48 9.30
C MET A 240 -7.21 -10.89 9.19
N VAL A 241 -6.40 -10.02 8.62
CA VAL A 241 -4.94 -10.14 8.56
C VAL A 241 -4.33 -9.07 9.47
N VAL A 242 -3.42 -9.50 10.35
CA VAL A 242 -2.68 -8.65 11.28
C VAL A 242 -1.20 -8.86 11.03
N GLU A 243 -0.51 -7.80 10.65
CA GLU A 243 0.93 -7.76 10.42
C GLU A 243 1.63 -7.04 11.58
N PHE A 244 2.69 -7.65 12.10
CA PHE A 244 3.48 -7.14 13.21
C PHE A 244 4.85 -6.73 12.68
N LYS A 245 5.25 -5.48 12.92
CA LYS A 245 6.53 -4.91 12.47
C LYS A 245 6.96 -3.85 13.45
N ASN A 246 8.09 -4.04 14.14
CA ASN A 246 8.73 -3.11 15.11
C ASN A 246 7.87 -1.94 15.58
N GLU A 247 7.19 -2.11 16.72
CA GLU A 247 6.27 -1.14 17.34
C GLU A 247 5.00 -0.79 16.55
N SER A 248 4.83 -1.32 15.33
CA SER A 248 3.66 -1.15 14.47
C SER A 248 2.81 -2.41 14.33
N LEU A 249 1.49 -2.19 14.29
CA LEU A 249 0.45 -3.17 14.08
C LEU A 249 -0.35 -2.77 12.84
N LYS A 250 -0.19 -3.45 11.71
CA LYS A 250 -0.99 -3.21 10.49
C LYS A 250 -2.14 -4.20 10.42
N ILE A 251 -3.37 -3.72 10.25
CA ILE A 251 -4.59 -4.55 10.25
C ILE A 251 -5.36 -4.33 8.95
N ARG A 252 -5.76 -5.42 8.30
CA ARG A 252 -6.52 -5.43 7.05
C ARG A 252 -7.66 -6.44 7.08
N PHE A 253 -8.78 -6.11 6.48
CA PHE A 253 -9.94 -6.99 6.30
C PHE A 253 -10.11 -7.30 4.81
N THR A 254 -9.92 -8.56 4.41
CA THR A 254 -9.85 -8.94 2.99
C THR A 254 -11.20 -9.25 2.34
N ASP A 255 -12.28 -9.26 3.13
CA ASP A 255 -13.67 -9.30 2.68
C ASP A 255 -14.38 -8.07 3.27
N SER A 256 -15.34 -7.49 2.56
CA SER A 256 -16.13 -6.33 3.02
C SER A 256 -16.55 -6.49 4.47
N TYR A 257 -16.32 -5.46 5.28
CA TYR A 257 -16.42 -5.55 6.73
C TYR A 257 -17.74 -6.13 7.23
N HIS A 258 -17.65 -6.89 8.33
CA HIS A 258 -18.79 -7.54 8.95
C HIS A 258 -18.74 -7.36 10.47
N ASN A 259 -19.91 -7.15 11.09
CA ASN A 259 -20.05 -6.87 12.53
C ASN A 259 -19.26 -7.81 13.47
N GLY A 260 -19.02 -9.07 13.07
CA GLY A 260 -18.24 -10.03 13.87
C GLY A 260 -16.71 -9.82 13.85
N ASN A 261 -16.19 -8.98 12.96
CA ASN A 261 -14.77 -8.60 12.91
C ASN A 261 -14.39 -7.60 14.03
N ILE A 262 -15.34 -6.77 14.48
CA ILE A 262 -15.08 -5.71 15.46
C ILE A 262 -14.79 -6.19 16.87
N PRO A 263 -15.52 -7.17 17.43
CA PRO A 263 -15.17 -7.72 18.72
C PRO A 263 -13.75 -8.34 18.73
N MET A 264 -13.31 -8.92 17.60
CA MET A 264 -11.95 -9.42 17.42
C MET A 264 -10.92 -8.27 17.41
N LEU A 265 -11.18 -7.19 16.66
CA LEU A 265 -10.30 -6.01 16.61
C LEU A 265 -10.16 -5.34 17.99
N ASN A 266 -11.28 -5.16 18.69
CA ASN A 266 -11.28 -4.63 20.05
C ASN A 266 -10.44 -5.50 20.99
N GLN A 267 -10.57 -6.83 20.92
CA GLN A 267 -9.77 -7.73 21.76
C GLN A 267 -8.26 -7.65 21.44
N LEU A 268 -7.88 -7.56 20.17
CA LEU A 268 -6.48 -7.32 19.77
C LEU A 268 -5.95 -6.01 20.37
N LEU A 269 -6.68 -4.91 20.19
CA LEU A 269 -6.26 -3.57 20.62
C LEU A 269 -6.27 -3.42 22.15
N LEU A 270 -7.26 -3.97 22.85
CA LEU A 270 -7.32 -4.01 24.32
C LEU A 270 -6.17 -4.80 24.95
N ARG A 271 -5.62 -5.79 24.23
CA ARG A 271 -4.49 -6.61 24.70
C ARG A 271 -3.14 -6.04 24.28
N ASN A 272 -3.06 -5.14 23.30
CA ASN A 272 -1.81 -4.52 22.87
C ASN A 272 -1.17 -3.65 23.98
N LYS A 273 0.05 -4.01 24.39
CA LYS A 273 0.85 -3.30 25.41
C LYS A 273 2.16 -2.71 24.87
N ILE A 274 2.58 -3.11 23.67
CA ILE A 274 3.90 -2.77 23.12
C ILE A 274 3.85 -1.93 21.84
N HIS A 275 2.87 -2.15 20.94
CA HIS A 275 2.82 -1.45 19.66
C HIS A 275 2.27 -0.03 19.85
N ARG A 276 3.04 0.96 19.39
CA ARG A 276 2.75 2.39 19.42
C ARG A 276 2.06 2.88 18.15
N THR A 277 2.36 2.23 17.03
CA THR A 277 1.77 2.56 15.73
C THR A 277 0.66 1.58 15.39
N LEU A 278 -0.48 2.09 14.96
CA LEU A 278 -1.57 1.31 14.38
C LEU A 278 -1.77 1.77 12.94
N ASN A 279 -1.67 0.83 11.99
CA ASN A 279 -1.95 1.07 10.58
C ASN A 279 -3.25 0.34 10.19
N ILE A 280 -4.18 1.08 9.61
CA ILE A 280 -5.49 0.59 9.15
C ILE A 280 -5.80 1.13 7.76
N SER A 281 -6.64 0.41 7.02
CA SER A 281 -7.25 0.90 5.78
C SER A 281 -8.65 1.46 6.08
N ALA A 282 -8.92 2.72 5.73
CA ALA A 282 -10.20 3.38 5.99
C ALA A 282 -11.37 2.72 5.25
N CYS A 283 -11.13 2.15 4.06
CA CYS A 283 -12.18 1.44 3.31
C CYS A 283 -12.75 0.26 4.08
N ASP A 284 -11.98 -0.30 5.00
CA ASP A 284 -12.41 -1.43 5.82
C ASP A 284 -13.38 -1.00 6.93
N PHE A 285 -13.56 0.30 7.21
CA PHE A 285 -14.41 0.79 8.31
C PHE A 285 -15.64 1.59 7.85
N LEU A 286 -15.88 1.67 6.54
CA LEU A 286 -17.01 2.38 5.95
C LEU A 286 -18.35 1.79 6.43
N GLY A 287 -19.23 2.65 6.95
CA GLY A 287 -20.51 2.28 7.57
C GLY A 287 -20.39 1.76 9.02
N HIS A 288 -19.18 1.74 9.58
CA HIS A 288 -18.89 1.22 10.92
C HIS A 288 -17.96 2.14 11.74
N GLU A 289 -18.04 3.43 11.45
CA GLU A 289 -17.26 4.52 12.04
C GLU A 289 -17.36 4.52 13.58
N SER A 290 -18.56 4.24 14.12
CA SER A 290 -18.79 4.19 15.58
C SER A 290 -18.08 3.02 16.29
N ASP A 291 -17.77 1.94 15.58
CA ASP A 291 -16.99 0.82 16.11
C ASP A 291 -15.50 1.17 16.09
N LEU A 292 -15.02 1.82 15.02
CA LEU A 292 -13.66 2.37 14.92
C LEU A 292 -13.39 3.38 16.04
N GLN A 293 -14.33 4.29 16.31
CA GLN A 293 -14.23 5.24 17.43
C GLN A 293 -14.05 4.51 18.76
N ARG A 294 -14.86 3.49 19.05
CA ARG A 294 -14.76 2.68 20.28
C ARG A 294 -13.45 1.90 20.37
N CYS A 295 -12.90 1.44 19.24
CA CYS A 295 -11.57 0.81 19.19
C CYS A 295 -10.47 1.78 19.64
N PHE A 296 -10.52 3.03 19.17
CA PHE A 296 -9.56 4.06 19.57
C PHE A 296 -9.78 4.57 21.00
N GLU A 297 -11.03 4.75 21.43
CA GLU A 297 -11.36 5.20 22.81
C GLU A 297 -10.98 4.18 23.88
N SER A 298 -10.95 2.88 23.54
CA SER A 298 -10.55 1.80 24.45
C SER A 298 -9.04 1.51 24.48
N ASN A 299 -8.27 1.99 23.50
CA ASN A 299 -6.82 1.78 23.46
C ASN A 299 -6.06 2.83 24.30
N ARG A 300 -5.00 2.41 25.01
CA ARG A 300 -4.14 3.27 25.84
C ARG A 300 -2.64 3.17 25.52
N THR A 301 -2.30 2.47 24.44
CA THR A 301 -0.93 2.04 24.09
C THR A 301 -0.47 2.69 22.79
N VAL A 302 -1.39 2.77 21.81
CA VAL A 302 -1.18 3.39 20.50
C VAL A 302 -1.07 4.91 20.67
N THR A 303 -0.05 5.48 20.05
CA THR A 303 0.27 6.92 20.03
C THR A 303 0.41 7.48 18.61
N GLU A 304 0.61 6.60 17.63
CA GLU A 304 0.63 6.91 16.19
C GLU A 304 -0.48 6.13 15.48
N LEU A 305 -1.25 6.83 14.63
CA LEU A 305 -2.23 6.23 13.74
C LEU A 305 -1.84 6.50 12.29
N ILE A 306 -1.79 5.46 11.48
CA ILE A 306 -1.68 5.54 10.03
C ILE A 306 -3.02 5.10 9.46
N VAL A 307 -3.68 5.98 8.72
CA VAL A 307 -4.93 5.66 8.03
C VAL A 307 -4.68 5.71 6.53
N GLU A 308 -4.72 4.55 5.88
CA GLU A 308 -4.59 4.42 4.43
C GLU A 308 -5.96 4.61 3.77
N TYR A 309 -6.04 5.27 2.61
CA TYR A 309 -7.27 5.46 1.82
C TYR A 309 -8.40 6.25 2.50
N SER A 310 -8.11 7.12 3.47
CA SER A 310 -9.11 7.86 4.27
C SER A 310 -9.81 9.01 3.54
N ASN A 311 -10.08 8.86 2.25
CA ASN A 311 -10.88 9.78 1.45
C ASN A 311 -12.40 9.63 1.77
N ASN A 312 -12.77 9.64 3.05
CA ASN A 312 -14.15 9.69 3.53
C ASN A 312 -14.20 10.59 4.78
N ILE A 313 -15.12 11.56 4.78
CA ILE A 313 -15.20 12.56 5.84
C ILE A 313 -15.70 12.01 7.17
N ASP A 314 -16.45 10.91 7.20
CA ASP A 314 -16.96 10.29 8.43
C ASP A 314 -15.88 9.46 9.15
N ILE A 315 -14.94 8.89 8.39
CA ILE A 315 -13.71 8.31 8.94
C ILE A 315 -12.83 9.43 9.53
N HIS A 316 -12.64 10.55 8.81
CA HIS A 316 -11.93 11.71 9.37
C HIS A 316 -12.64 12.30 10.59
N ASN A 317 -13.97 12.45 10.58
CA ASN A 317 -14.77 12.87 11.73
C ASN A 317 -14.47 11.97 12.93
N THR A 318 -14.41 10.66 12.72
CA THR A 318 -14.09 9.68 13.77
C THR A 318 -12.69 9.85 14.35
N VAL A 319 -11.68 10.02 13.50
CA VAL A 319 -10.27 10.15 13.90
C VAL A 319 -9.98 11.50 14.58
N PHE A 320 -10.57 12.59 14.11
CA PHE A 320 -10.29 13.94 14.62
C PHE A 320 -11.06 14.30 15.90
N ASN A 321 -12.23 13.67 16.15
CA ASN A 321 -13.05 13.89 17.36
C ASN A 321 -12.74 12.91 18.51
N LEU A 322 -11.62 12.17 18.46
CA LEU A 322 -11.23 11.24 19.51
C LEU A 322 -11.00 11.93 20.86
N LYS A 323 -11.63 11.39 21.91
CA LYS A 323 -11.55 11.91 23.29
C LYS A 323 -10.30 11.45 24.06
N THR A 324 -9.34 10.80 23.40
CA THR A 324 -8.20 10.13 24.05
C THR A 324 -6.90 10.93 23.90
N ASN A 325 -6.37 11.39 25.03
CA ASN A 325 -5.17 12.23 25.13
C ASN A 325 -3.83 11.52 24.82
N LYS A 326 -3.83 10.48 23.98
CA LYS A 326 -2.63 9.68 23.68
C LYS A 326 -2.28 9.57 22.21
N LEU A 327 -3.23 9.81 21.30
CA LEU A 327 -2.94 9.79 19.89
C LEU A 327 -2.32 11.12 19.49
N HIS A 328 -0.99 11.12 19.32
CA HIS A 328 -0.17 12.31 19.12
C HIS A 328 0.35 12.42 17.69
N GLN A 329 0.51 11.31 16.98
CA GLN A 329 0.96 11.30 15.59
C GLN A 329 -0.15 10.75 14.70
N LEU A 330 -0.43 11.44 13.59
CA LEU A 330 -1.37 10.99 12.57
C LEU A 330 -0.70 11.00 11.20
N LYS A 331 -0.75 9.89 10.47
CA LYS A 331 -0.33 9.80 9.07
C LYS A 331 -1.54 9.51 8.20
N LEU A 332 -1.71 10.30 7.15
CA LEU A 332 -2.83 10.21 6.21
C LEU A 332 -2.32 9.92 4.78
N PRO A 333 -1.61 8.81 4.53
CA PRO A 333 -1.23 8.43 3.17
C PRO A 333 -2.47 8.17 2.30
N GLN A 334 -2.46 8.70 1.08
CA GLN A 334 -3.47 8.47 0.04
C GLN A 334 -4.89 8.80 0.49
N SER A 335 -5.02 9.82 1.35
CA SER A 335 -6.21 10.10 2.15
C SER A 335 -6.75 11.53 2.00
N LEU A 336 -6.00 12.41 1.33
CA LEU A 336 -6.41 13.77 0.99
C LEU A 336 -6.31 13.99 -0.52
N LEU A 337 -6.69 12.98 -1.30
CA LEU A 337 -6.57 12.97 -2.77
C LEU A 337 -7.70 13.74 -3.48
N ILE A 338 -8.79 14.08 -2.77
CA ILE A 338 -9.99 14.68 -3.36
C ILE A 338 -10.21 16.12 -2.84
N PRO A 339 -10.36 17.14 -3.70
CA PRO A 339 -10.62 18.53 -3.29
C PRO A 339 -11.80 18.71 -2.33
N SER A 340 -12.87 17.94 -2.50
CA SER A 340 -14.06 17.98 -1.64
C SER A 340 -13.80 17.55 -0.18
N ILE A 341 -12.65 16.94 0.12
CA ILE A 341 -12.24 16.50 1.46
C ILE A 341 -11.18 17.43 2.06
N LEU A 342 -10.39 18.11 1.23
CA LEU A 342 -9.35 19.06 1.63
C LEU A 342 -9.88 20.16 2.59
N PHE A 343 -10.96 20.83 2.21
CA PHE A 343 -11.51 21.92 3.02
C PHE A 343 -12.24 21.45 4.30
N PRO A 344 -13.05 20.37 4.29
CA PRO A 344 -13.56 19.75 5.51
C PRO A 344 -12.48 19.21 6.46
N PHE A 345 -11.39 18.64 5.94
CA PHE A 345 -10.22 18.24 6.74
C PHE A 345 -9.66 19.42 7.54
N CYS A 346 -9.50 20.59 6.91
CA CYS A 346 -9.08 21.82 7.60
C CYS A 346 -10.03 22.22 8.75
N GLU A 347 -11.34 22.07 8.59
CA GLU A 347 -12.31 22.36 9.67
C GLU A 347 -12.28 21.34 10.82
N LEU A 348 -11.88 20.09 10.54
CA LEU A 348 -11.67 19.07 11.57
C LEU A 348 -10.34 19.27 12.30
N LEU A 349 -9.29 19.61 11.56
CA LEU A 349 -7.99 19.98 12.11
C LEU A 349 -8.16 21.09 13.15
N LYS A 350 -8.87 22.18 12.80
CA LYS A 350 -9.14 23.32 13.70
C LYS A 350 -9.85 22.96 15.02
N LYS A 351 -10.56 21.82 15.08
CA LYS A 351 -11.26 21.33 16.27
C LYS A 351 -10.42 20.36 17.11
N ASN A 352 -9.39 19.75 16.55
CA ASN A 352 -8.57 18.79 17.25
C ASN A 352 -7.60 19.48 18.24
N THR A 353 -7.31 18.79 19.35
CA THR A 353 -6.38 19.28 20.38
C THR A 353 -5.40 18.20 20.87
N THR A 354 -5.38 17.02 20.24
CA THR A 354 -4.62 15.83 20.67
C THR A 354 -3.38 15.59 19.83
N PHE A 355 -3.45 15.86 18.52
CA PHE A 355 -2.35 15.65 17.59
C PHE A 355 -1.24 16.68 17.79
N VAL A 356 0.00 16.19 17.79
CA VAL A 356 1.26 16.94 17.92
C VAL A 356 2.04 16.88 16.61
N GLU A 357 1.95 15.75 15.89
CA GLU A 357 2.56 15.55 14.58
C GLU A 357 1.52 15.09 13.57
N ILE A 358 1.55 15.66 12.37
CA ILE A 358 0.77 15.18 11.23
C ILE A 358 1.70 14.95 10.04
N ASP A 359 1.61 13.76 9.46
CA ASP A 359 2.29 13.37 8.23
C ASP A 359 1.30 13.38 7.07
N LEU A 360 1.40 14.44 6.27
CA LEU A 360 0.71 14.65 5.00
C LEU A 360 1.71 14.58 3.83
N MET A 361 2.73 13.71 3.93
CA MET A 361 3.58 13.34 2.79
C MET A 361 2.82 12.38 1.87
N ASP A 362 1.69 12.84 1.34
CA ASP A 362 0.90 12.09 0.38
C ASP A 362 1.64 12.00 -0.96
N TYR A 363 1.41 10.92 -1.70
CA TYR A 363 2.20 10.55 -2.87
C TYR A 363 1.98 11.53 -4.03
N THR A 364 0.78 12.11 -4.16
CA THR A 364 0.45 13.09 -5.20
C THR A 364 0.95 14.50 -4.91
N GLY A 365 1.28 14.83 -3.65
CA GLY A 365 1.48 16.21 -3.23
C GLY A 365 0.21 17.06 -3.26
N PHE A 366 0.28 18.26 -2.67
CA PHE A 366 -0.82 19.23 -2.66
C PHE A 366 -0.58 20.32 -3.71
N LYS A 367 -1.28 20.17 -4.84
CA LYS A 367 -1.28 21.14 -5.94
C LYS A 367 -2.12 22.39 -5.66
N GLU A 368 -3.20 22.26 -4.91
CA GLU A 368 -4.20 23.33 -4.77
C GLU A 368 -3.74 24.45 -3.83
N GLU A 369 -3.45 25.64 -4.39
CA GLU A 369 -2.93 26.81 -3.65
C GLU A 369 -3.84 27.21 -2.48
N ALA A 370 -5.15 27.30 -2.70
CA ALA A 370 -6.11 27.70 -1.68
C ALA A 370 -6.14 26.74 -0.48
N PHE A 371 -5.96 25.43 -0.71
CA PHE A 371 -5.85 24.45 0.37
C PHE A 371 -4.56 24.62 1.18
N VAL A 372 -3.40 24.71 0.51
CA VAL A 372 -2.10 24.85 1.18
C VAL A 372 -2.07 26.12 2.04
N ILE A 373 -2.56 27.24 1.51
CA ILE A 373 -2.67 28.49 2.28
C ILE A 373 -3.56 28.32 3.51
N LYS A 374 -4.78 27.78 3.34
CA LYS A 374 -5.72 27.57 4.46
C LYS A 374 -5.16 26.63 5.52
N LEU A 375 -4.45 25.58 5.12
CA LEU A 375 -3.80 24.64 6.02
C LEU A 375 -2.74 25.33 6.88
N LEU A 376 -1.83 26.09 6.26
CA LEU A 376 -0.80 26.84 6.96
C LEU A 376 -1.39 27.89 7.92
N ASP A 377 -2.43 28.59 7.50
CA ASP A 377 -3.13 29.58 8.34
C ASP A 377 -3.75 28.95 9.59
N ILE A 378 -4.40 27.79 9.45
CA ILE A 378 -4.96 27.04 10.58
C ILE A 378 -3.86 26.52 11.51
N LEU A 379 -2.75 26.04 10.95
CA LEU A 379 -1.62 25.53 11.74
C LEU A 379 -0.93 26.61 12.58
N ARG A 380 -0.89 27.87 12.12
CA ARG A 380 -0.38 29.02 12.91
C ARG A 380 -1.15 29.25 14.21
N GLU A 381 -2.46 29.01 14.20
CA GLU A 381 -3.33 29.17 15.39
C GLU A 381 -3.44 27.87 16.21
N HIS A 382 -2.86 26.76 15.73
CA HIS A 382 -3.12 25.44 16.28
C HIS A 382 -2.36 25.17 17.59
N LYS A 383 -3.11 24.82 18.64
CA LYS A 383 -2.56 24.75 20.01
C LYS A 383 -1.63 23.55 20.27
N SER A 384 -1.91 22.38 19.68
CA SER A 384 -1.14 21.14 19.95
C SER A 384 -0.10 20.76 18.89
N ILE A 385 -0.35 21.00 17.60
CA ILE A 385 0.54 20.58 16.50
C ILE A 385 1.86 21.35 16.54
N ARG A 386 2.96 20.62 16.39
CA ARG A 386 4.35 21.12 16.37
C ARG A 386 5.17 20.59 15.21
N TYR A 387 4.75 19.48 14.60
CA TYR A 387 5.47 18.85 13.50
C TYR A 387 4.50 18.55 12.35
N LEU A 388 4.84 19.07 11.17
CA LEU A 388 4.16 18.78 9.91
C LEU A 388 5.17 18.20 8.94
N SER A 389 4.87 17.03 8.41
CA SER A 389 5.47 16.54 7.18
C SER A 389 4.50 16.82 6.03
N LEU A 390 4.96 17.49 4.96
CA LEU A 390 4.11 17.99 3.88
C LEU A 390 4.74 17.73 2.51
N HIS A 391 3.95 17.27 1.53
CA HIS A 391 4.34 17.25 0.13
C HIS A 391 3.58 18.32 -0.64
N VAL A 392 4.28 19.26 -1.27
CA VAL A 392 3.69 20.34 -2.07
C VAL A 392 4.07 20.17 -3.55
N GLU A 393 3.08 20.25 -4.44
CA GLU A 393 3.27 20.20 -5.90
C GLU A 393 3.04 21.61 -6.48
N ASP A 394 3.67 21.92 -7.62
CA ASP A 394 3.36 23.11 -8.44
C ASP A 394 3.55 24.44 -7.68
N ILE A 395 4.71 24.59 -7.03
CA ILE A 395 5.21 25.90 -6.58
C ILE A 395 5.77 26.62 -7.81
N GLN A 396 5.33 27.84 -8.02
CA GLN A 396 5.74 28.71 -9.14
C GLN A 396 6.25 30.03 -8.58
N LEU A 397 7.24 30.61 -9.25
CA LEU A 397 7.90 31.85 -8.82
C LEU A 397 6.91 32.97 -8.49
N SER A 398 6.99 33.48 -7.26
CA SER A 398 6.17 34.59 -6.73
C SER A 398 4.67 34.29 -6.62
N ASN A 399 4.23 33.02 -6.63
CA ASN A 399 2.82 32.69 -6.35
C ASN A 399 2.47 32.81 -4.86
N GLN A 400 1.17 32.80 -4.53
CA GLN A 400 0.75 32.98 -3.13
C GLN A 400 1.11 31.77 -2.27
N LYS A 401 1.11 30.56 -2.86
CA LYS A 401 1.56 29.30 -2.24
C LYS A 401 3.00 29.43 -1.74
N GLU A 402 3.92 29.87 -2.59
CA GLU A 402 5.34 30.11 -2.29
C GLU A 402 5.49 31.12 -1.16
N THR A 403 4.79 32.26 -1.28
CA THR A 403 4.82 33.36 -0.29
C THR A 403 4.38 32.89 1.12
N HIS A 404 3.32 32.09 1.20
CA HIS A 404 2.84 31.55 2.49
C HIS A 404 3.77 30.49 3.07
N MET A 405 4.35 29.64 2.23
CA MET A 405 5.37 28.67 2.62
C MET A 405 6.64 29.35 3.15
N ILE A 406 7.16 30.39 2.46
CA ILE A 406 8.30 31.20 2.90
C ILE A 406 8.05 31.79 4.30
N LYS A 407 6.87 32.39 4.50
CA LYS A 407 6.46 32.97 5.79
C LYS A 407 6.46 31.90 6.90
N SER A 408 5.93 30.71 6.62
CA SER A 408 5.83 29.63 7.62
C SER A 408 7.16 28.94 7.91
N LEU A 409 8.03 28.76 6.92
CA LEU A 409 9.40 28.27 7.09
C LEU A 409 10.25 29.26 7.92
N LYS A 410 10.14 30.57 7.65
CA LYS A 410 10.87 31.60 8.40
C LYS A 410 10.36 31.76 9.84
N ARG A 411 9.04 31.74 10.08
CA ARG A 411 8.43 32.15 11.37
C ARG A 411 7.75 31.06 12.20
N ASP A 412 6.99 30.16 11.59
CA ASP A 412 5.93 29.44 12.30
C ASP A 412 6.38 28.10 12.91
N LYS A 413 7.60 27.64 12.58
CA LYS A 413 8.33 26.54 13.25
C LYS A 413 7.64 25.16 13.29
N PHE A 414 6.53 24.94 12.58
CA PHE A 414 5.85 23.64 12.56
C PHE A 414 6.25 22.72 11.40
N ILE A 415 6.81 23.25 10.30
CA ILE A 415 7.22 22.42 9.15
C ILE A 415 8.52 21.70 9.49
N SER A 416 8.47 20.37 9.51
CA SER A 416 9.59 19.51 9.91
C SER A 416 10.15 18.65 8.79
N ARG A 417 9.30 18.25 7.82
CA ARG A 417 9.70 17.56 6.60
C ARG A 417 8.96 18.13 5.41
N LEU A 418 9.65 18.32 4.29
CA LEU A 418 9.08 18.88 3.09
C LEU A 418 9.51 18.10 1.84
N CYS A 419 8.54 17.60 1.08
CA CYS A 419 8.72 17.19 -0.31
C CYS A 419 8.21 18.29 -1.23
N ILE A 420 8.91 18.53 -2.34
CA ILE A 420 8.56 19.50 -3.37
C ILE A 420 8.61 18.78 -4.72
N SER A 421 7.53 18.87 -5.50
CA SER A 421 7.44 18.23 -6.82
C SER A 421 6.95 19.20 -7.90
N GLU A 422 7.34 18.97 -9.16
CA GLU A 422 6.85 19.69 -10.35
C GLU A 422 6.91 21.22 -10.19
N SER A 423 7.96 21.73 -9.56
CA SER A 423 8.03 23.11 -9.05
C SER A 423 9.20 23.92 -9.60
N VAL A 424 9.01 25.23 -9.74
CA VAL A 424 10.07 26.22 -9.98
C VAL A 424 10.16 27.11 -8.75
N VAL A 425 11.21 26.93 -7.95
CA VAL A 425 11.37 27.61 -6.65
C VAL A 425 12.30 28.81 -6.75
N SER A 426 11.97 29.89 -6.02
CA SER A 426 12.80 31.09 -5.95
C SER A 426 13.98 30.94 -4.98
N ARG A 427 14.99 31.79 -5.16
CA ARG A 427 16.10 31.92 -4.20
C ARG A 427 15.61 32.28 -2.78
N GLU A 428 14.56 33.11 -2.66
CA GLU A 428 14.00 33.44 -1.33
C GLU A 428 13.40 32.21 -0.65
N PHE A 429 12.82 31.28 -1.43
CA PHE A 429 12.33 30.01 -0.91
C PHE A 429 13.48 29.13 -0.41
N ILE A 430 14.59 29.04 -1.15
CA ILE A 430 15.79 28.32 -0.71
C ILE A 430 16.37 28.93 0.59
N GLU A 431 16.45 30.26 0.67
CA GLU A 431 16.84 30.97 1.89
C GLU A 431 15.88 30.70 3.06
N ALA A 432 14.57 30.54 2.80
CA ALA A 432 13.58 30.16 3.80
C ALA A 432 13.79 28.72 4.31
N LEU A 433 14.10 27.77 3.43
CA LEU A 433 14.48 26.40 3.82
C LEU A 433 15.76 26.40 4.66
N TYR A 434 16.77 27.17 4.24
CA TYR A 434 18.04 27.30 4.96
C TYR A 434 17.82 27.86 6.38
N HIS A 435 16.99 28.90 6.51
CA HIS A 435 16.60 29.45 7.80
C HIS A 435 15.80 28.44 8.65
N ALA A 436 14.84 27.71 8.05
CA ALA A 436 14.03 26.73 8.74
C ALA A 436 14.85 25.55 9.31
N SER A 437 15.87 25.12 8.58
CA SER A 437 16.79 24.06 9.00
C SER A 437 17.84 24.58 10.00
N LYS A 438 18.65 25.57 9.62
CA LYS A 438 19.81 26.00 10.41
C LYS A 438 19.51 26.95 11.57
N VAL A 439 18.53 27.84 11.42
CA VAL A 439 18.23 28.88 12.44
C VAL A 439 17.07 28.45 13.33
N ASN A 440 16.02 27.86 12.74
CA ASN A 440 14.87 27.38 13.50
C ASN A 440 15.07 25.97 14.06
N GLY A 441 15.91 25.13 13.44
CA GLY A 441 16.13 23.74 13.86
C GLY A 441 14.94 22.81 13.63
N THR A 442 13.92 23.25 12.87
CA THR A 442 12.64 22.53 12.73
C THR A 442 12.65 21.64 11.50
N LEU A 443 13.18 22.14 10.38
CA LEU A 443 13.20 21.44 9.10
C LEU A 443 14.41 20.50 9.03
N THR A 444 14.13 19.20 9.00
CA THR A 444 15.16 18.13 9.04
C THR A 444 15.22 17.29 7.77
N TYR A 445 14.23 17.41 6.88
CA TYR A 445 14.10 16.62 5.65
C TYR A 445 13.62 17.53 4.52
N VAL A 446 14.35 17.55 3.40
CA VAL A 446 13.94 18.25 2.18
C VAL A 446 14.25 17.40 0.95
N ASN A 447 13.24 17.05 0.15
CA ASN A 447 13.47 16.41 -1.16
C ASN A 447 12.77 17.18 -2.29
N PHE A 448 13.44 17.25 -3.44
CA PHE A 448 12.96 17.85 -4.68
C PHE A 448 12.82 16.77 -5.76
N TYR A 449 11.66 16.71 -6.42
CA TYR A 449 11.36 15.78 -7.51
C TYR A 449 10.94 16.58 -8.75
N ASN A 450 11.58 16.35 -9.89
CA ASN A 450 11.32 17.06 -11.16
C ASN A 450 11.09 18.57 -10.96
N SER A 451 11.98 19.20 -10.17
CA SER A 451 11.83 20.58 -9.72
C SER A 451 13.08 21.39 -10.05
N GLN A 452 12.88 22.60 -10.55
CA GLN A 452 13.95 23.48 -11.01
C GLN A 452 14.58 24.18 -9.81
N VAL A 453 15.81 23.76 -9.47
CA VAL A 453 16.69 24.39 -8.50
C VAL A 453 18.03 24.66 -9.20
N ASN A 454 18.59 25.87 -9.07
CA ASN A 454 19.90 26.17 -9.65
C ASN A 454 21.04 25.55 -8.83
N ASP A 455 22.23 25.42 -9.43
CA ASP A 455 23.32 24.65 -8.81
C ASP A 455 23.98 25.36 -7.62
N GLU A 456 23.93 26.70 -7.54
CA GLU A 456 24.38 27.45 -6.35
C GLU A 456 23.48 27.14 -5.14
N ASP A 457 22.17 27.18 -5.35
CA ASP A 457 21.16 26.88 -4.32
C ASP A 457 21.19 25.40 -3.90
N LYS A 458 21.43 24.47 -4.83
CA LYS A 458 21.70 23.05 -4.51
C LYS A 458 22.92 22.93 -3.59
N ALA A 459 24.04 23.58 -3.93
CA ALA A 459 25.26 23.54 -3.13
C ALA A 459 25.04 24.14 -1.72
N GLN A 460 24.28 25.23 -1.62
CA GLN A 460 23.90 25.82 -0.33
C GLN A 460 23.10 24.82 0.53
N LEU A 461 22.12 24.12 -0.04
CA LEU A 461 21.36 23.10 0.68
C LEU A 461 22.21 21.86 1.04
N HIS A 462 23.12 21.42 0.15
CA HIS A 462 24.05 20.32 0.45
C HIS A 462 24.92 20.61 1.68
N SER A 463 25.37 21.85 1.86
CA SER A 463 26.12 22.24 3.07
C SER A 463 25.34 22.02 4.37
N LEU A 464 24.00 22.10 4.36
CA LEU A 464 23.17 21.79 5.53
C LEU A 464 23.13 20.30 5.84
N TYR A 465 23.16 19.45 4.82
CA TYR A 465 23.21 18.00 4.98
C TYR A 465 24.57 17.56 5.55
N GLU A 466 25.68 18.08 4.99
CA GLU A 466 27.04 17.82 5.46
C GLU A 466 27.27 18.32 6.91
N THR A 467 26.78 19.52 7.24
CA THR A 467 26.83 20.04 8.62
C THR A 467 25.77 19.45 9.56
N GLY A 468 24.97 18.50 9.08
CA GLY A 468 23.98 17.78 9.88
C GLY A 468 22.70 18.54 10.23
N ASN A 469 22.53 19.78 9.78
CA ASN A 469 21.29 20.56 9.95
C ASN A 469 20.12 19.94 9.16
N LEU A 470 20.41 19.19 8.08
CA LEU A 470 19.47 18.24 7.46
C LEU A 470 19.87 16.79 7.79
N LEU A 471 18.86 15.95 7.94
CA LEU A 471 18.95 14.48 8.04
C LEU A 471 18.80 13.81 6.67
N GLN A 472 18.05 14.45 5.77
CA GLN A 472 17.85 14.01 4.39
C GLN A 472 17.81 15.22 3.46
N LEU A 473 18.59 15.14 2.39
CA LEU A 473 18.46 15.96 1.19
C LEU A 473 18.37 15.04 -0.04
N GLY A 474 17.70 15.47 -1.10
CA GLY A 474 17.69 14.75 -2.37
C GLY A 474 17.11 15.59 -3.51
N PHE A 475 17.75 15.52 -4.68
CA PHE A 475 17.29 16.09 -5.93
C PHE A 475 17.15 14.95 -6.94
N TYR A 476 15.97 14.82 -7.56
CA TYR A 476 15.64 13.68 -8.40
C TYR A 476 14.98 14.17 -9.70
N GLU A 477 15.64 13.95 -10.84
CA GLU A 477 15.16 14.38 -12.17
C GLU A 477 13.98 13.53 -12.66
N GLN A 478 14.09 12.22 -12.51
CA GLN A 478 12.96 11.30 -12.53
C GLN A 478 12.55 11.08 -11.08
N SER A 479 11.25 11.09 -10.77
CA SER A 479 10.86 11.06 -9.36
C SER A 479 11.32 9.72 -8.77
N ARG A 480 12.00 9.73 -7.62
CA ARG A 480 12.30 8.47 -6.91
C ARG A 480 11.01 7.78 -6.49
N TRP A 481 9.94 8.58 -6.36
CA TRP A 481 8.58 8.08 -6.36
C TRP A 481 8.29 7.26 -7.62
N ASP A 482 8.64 7.57 -8.87
CA ASP A 482 8.26 6.79 -10.08
C ASP A 482 8.56 5.28 -9.98
N VAL A 483 9.72 4.93 -9.40
CA VAL A 483 10.14 3.54 -9.16
C VAL A 483 9.45 2.91 -7.93
N ILE A 484 8.96 3.74 -7.00
CA ILE A 484 8.20 3.37 -5.80
C ILE A 484 6.69 3.33 -6.08
N PHE A 485 6.12 4.34 -6.74
CA PHE A 485 4.87 4.40 -7.51
C PHE A 485 4.72 3.20 -8.43
N GLY A 486 5.75 2.74 -9.15
CA GLY A 486 5.67 1.46 -9.86
C GLY A 486 5.19 0.38 -8.88
N LYS A 487 5.97 0.15 -7.83
CA LYS A 487 5.74 -0.87 -6.79
C LYS A 487 4.58 -0.64 -5.81
N LEU A 488 3.93 0.54 -5.83
CA LEU A 488 2.81 0.90 -4.94
C LEU A 488 1.51 1.21 -5.69
N ASN A 489 1.56 1.76 -6.91
CA ASN A 489 0.41 1.81 -7.83
C ASN A 489 0.12 0.42 -8.41
N GLU A 490 1.14 -0.46 -8.56
CA GLU A 490 0.95 -1.92 -8.73
C GLU A 490 0.02 -2.51 -7.67
N GLN A 491 -0.01 -1.90 -6.47
CA GLN A 491 -0.84 -2.36 -5.38
C GLN A 491 -2.21 -1.66 -5.32
N TYR A 492 -2.42 -0.43 -5.84
CA TYR A 492 -3.64 0.34 -5.54
C TYR A 492 -4.14 1.33 -6.61
N SER A 493 -4.19 0.94 -7.89
CA SER A 493 -4.67 1.77 -9.02
C SER A 493 -6.20 2.03 -9.05
N ARG A 494 -6.74 2.78 -8.08
CA ARG A 494 -8.19 3.10 -8.02
C ARG A 494 -8.51 4.48 -7.49
N VAL A 495 -9.45 5.10 -8.19
CA VAL A 495 -9.93 6.45 -7.94
C VAL A 495 -11.02 6.43 -6.86
N ASN A 496 -10.96 7.35 -5.92
CA ASN A 496 -12.06 7.59 -4.98
C ASN A 496 -12.91 8.75 -5.52
N ILE A 497 -14.22 8.53 -5.62
CA ILE A 497 -15.15 9.48 -6.22
C ILE A 497 -16.24 9.77 -5.19
N PRO A 498 -16.46 11.04 -4.79
CA PRO A 498 -17.49 11.37 -3.81
C PRO A 498 -18.88 10.87 -4.22
N ALA A 499 -19.67 10.38 -3.26
CA ALA A 499 -21.00 9.83 -3.53
C ALA A 499 -21.98 10.87 -4.13
N ASN A 500 -21.70 12.16 -3.92
CA ASN A 500 -22.41 13.32 -4.47
C ASN A 500 -21.71 13.96 -5.68
N ALA A 501 -20.61 13.40 -6.18
CA ALA A 501 -19.85 13.93 -7.31
C ALA A 501 -20.76 14.19 -8.52
N LYS A 502 -20.42 15.25 -9.24
CA LYS A 502 -20.98 15.58 -10.54
C LYS A 502 -19.83 15.67 -11.53
N TRP A 503 -20.19 15.57 -12.80
CA TRP A 503 -19.28 15.86 -13.89
C TRP A 503 -19.85 17.00 -14.72
N THR A 504 -18.96 17.70 -15.43
CA THR A 504 -19.33 18.72 -16.40
C THR A 504 -20.42 18.19 -17.35
N GLU A 505 -21.44 18.99 -17.65
CA GLU A 505 -22.54 18.53 -18.52
C GLU A 505 -22.05 18.15 -19.92
N ASN A 506 -21.13 18.95 -20.47
CA ASN A 506 -20.53 18.75 -21.78
C ASN A 506 -19.17 18.04 -21.66
N GLY A 507 -18.95 17.09 -22.57
CA GLY A 507 -17.70 16.35 -22.71
C GLY A 507 -16.71 17.08 -23.62
N MET A 508 -15.43 16.97 -23.29
CA MET A 508 -14.33 17.37 -24.17
C MET A 508 -13.89 16.17 -25.01
N ILE A 509 -13.83 16.30 -26.33
CA ILE A 509 -13.28 15.25 -27.20
C ILE A 509 -11.77 15.14 -26.97
N ILE A 510 -11.30 13.94 -26.60
CA ILE A 510 -9.89 13.64 -26.32
C ILE A 510 -9.24 12.84 -27.45
N ALA A 511 -10.02 12.02 -28.15
CA ALA A 511 -9.57 11.25 -29.31
C ALA A 511 -10.70 11.05 -30.32
N GLY A 512 -10.36 10.95 -31.61
CA GLY A 512 -11.33 10.86 -32.70
C GLY A 512 -12.08 12.16 -32.95
N GLY A 513 -13.36 12.07 -33.34
CA GLY A 513 -14.20 13.25 -33.65
C GLY A 513 -13.96 13.89 -35.01
N ASN A 514 -12.93 13.48 -35.76
CA ASN A 514 -12.64 13.95 -37.13
C ASN A 514 -13.28 13.06 -38.21
N GLY A 515 -14.48 12.56 -37.94
CA GLY A 515 -15.16 11.52 -38.73
C GLY A 515 -14.62 10.11 -38.50
N SER A 516 -15.36 9.12 -39.00
CA SER A 516 -14.98 7.70 -38.93
C SER A 516 -13.94 7.36 -40.01
N GLY A 517 -12.83 6.74 -39.62
CA GLY A 517 -11.78 6.35 -40.56
C GLY A 517 -10.47 5.88 -39.93
N GLY A 518 -9.50 5.57 -40.80
CA GLY A 518 -8.22 4.96 -40.42
C GLY A 518 -7.05 5.92 -40.18
N ALA A 519 -7.25 7.24 -40.33
CA ALA A 519 -6.19 8.21 -40.07
C ALA A 519 -5.77 8.24 -38.58
N THR A 520 -4.65 8.89 -38.26
CA THR A 520 -4.14 9.04 -36.88
C THR A 520 -5.02 9.94 -36.01
N ASN A 521 -5.78 10.85 -36.60
CA ASN A 521 -6.74 11.72 -35.92
C ASN A 521 -8.18 11.17 -35.93
N GLN A 522 -8.38 9.95 -36.45
CA GLN A 522 -9.67 9.29 -36.60
C GLN A 522 -9.72 7.97 -35.81
N LEU A 523 -10.95 7.55 -35.51
CA LEU A 523 -11.27 6.23 -34.96
C LEU A 523 -12.34 5.59 -35.86
N TYR A 524 -12.55 4.29 -35.76
CA TYR A 524 -13.68 3.62 -36.39
C TYR A 524 -14.29 2.57 -35.45
N SER A 525 -15.44 2.91 -34.88
CA SER A 525 -16.16 2.09 -33.89
C SER A 525 -15.28 1.68 -32.69
N PRO A 526 -14.64 2.64 -31.98
CA PRO A 526 -13.83 2.35 -30.80
C PRO A 526 -14.64 1.58 -29.73
N HIS A 527 -13.94 0.75 -28.94
CA HIS A 527 -14.55 -0.16 -27.97
C HIS A 527 -14.06 0.08 -26.53
N GLY A 528 -13.07 -0.68 -26.05
CA GLY A 528 -12.45 -0.51 -24.74
C GLY A 528 -11.39 0.59 -24.74
N LEU A 529 -11.13 1.15 -23.55
CA LEU A 529 -10.13 2.19 -23.34
C LEU A 529 -9.47 2.01 -21.97
N PHE A 530 -8.22 2.44 -21.86
CA PHE A 530 -7.52 2.55 -20.57
C PHE A 530 -6.82 3.91 -20.48
N VAL A 531 -6.95 4.57 -19.34
CA VAL A 531 -6.26 5.82 -19.02
C VAL A 531 -5.14 5.52 -18.02
N ASP A 532 -3.92 5.87 -18.39
CA ASP A 532 -2.73 5.73 -17.56
C ASP A 532 -2.53 6.98 -16.67
N ASP A 533 -1.77 6.83 -15.59
CA ASP A 533 -1.52 7.90 -14.59
C ASP A 533 -0.81 9.12 -15.21
N ASP A 534 -0.06 8.91 -16.30
CA ASP A 534 0.64 9.93 -17.07
C ASP A 534 -0.24 10.62 -18.13
N GLN A 535 -1.57 10.49 -18.01
CA GLN A 535 -2.57 11.04 -18.92
C GLN A 535 -2.42 10.52 -20.38
N THR A 536 -1.91 9.30 -20.52
CA THR A 536 -2.03 8.51 -21.76
C THR A 536 -3.40 7.85 -21.85
N VAL A 537 -4.06 7.96 -23.00
CA VAL A 537 -5.27 7.19 -23.31
C VAL A 537 -4.94 6.17 -24.40
N VAL A 538 -5.05 4.87 -24.10
CA VAL A 538 -4.97 3.80 -25.11
C VAL A 538 -6.37 3.29 -25.43
N ILE A 539 -6.66 3.12 -26.72
CA ILE A 539 -8.01 2.84 -27.23
C ILE A 539 -7.96 1.62 -28.15
N ALA A 540 -8.89 0.68 -27.94
CA ALA A 540 -9.16 -0.41 -28.87
C ALA A 540 -10.01 0.11 -30.04
N ASP A 541 -9.35 0.34 -31.18
CA ASP A 541 -9.95 0.90 -32.39
C ASP A 541 -10.39 -0.27 -33.30
N TYR A 542 -11.58 -0.79 -32.97
CA TYR A 542 -12.07 -2.12 -33.36
C TYR A 542 -12.07 -2.35 -34.87
N MET A 543 -12.71 -1.47 -35.67
CA MET A 543 -12.78 -1.67 -37.13
C MET A 543 -11.47 -1.34 -37.85
N ASN A 544 -10.58 -0.54 -37.24
CA ASN A 544 -9.24 -0.28 -37.77
C ASN A 544 -8.21 -1.35 -37.35
N HIS A 545 -8.61 -2.32 -36.52
CA HIS A 545 -7.80 -3.47 -36.12
C HIS A 545 -6.44 -3.08 -35.51
N ARG A 546 -6.50 -2.11 -34.59
CA ARG A 546 -5.32 -1.51 -33.95
C ARG A 546 -5.61 -1.09 -32.51
N ILE A 547 -4.55 -0.98 -31.72
CA ILE A 547 -4.54 -0.14 -30.53
C ILE A 547 -3.81 1.15 -30.88
N ILE A 548 -4.41 2.27 -30.51
CA ILE A 548 -3.90 3.61 -30.81
C ILE A 548 -3.95 4.48 -29.55
N GLN A 549 -2.92 5.31 -29.37
CA GLN A 549 -2.58 6.03 -28.15
C GLN A 549 -2.68 7.54 -28.36
N TRP A 550 -3.37 8.25 -27.47
CA TRP A 550 -3.36 9.72 -27.37
C TRP A 550 -2.76 10.19 -26.04
N LYS A 551 -2.44 11.49 -25.97
CA LYS A 551 -2.20 12.23 -24.73
C LYS A 551 -3.33 13.21 -24.52
N THR A 552 -3.83 13.39 -23.29
CA THR A 552 -4.94 14.33 -23.06
C THR A 552 -4.56 15.81 -23.26
N SER A 553 -3.25 16.11 -23.35
CA SER A 553 -2.69 17.40 -23.74
C SER A 553 -2.56 17.62 -25.26
N ASP A 554 -2.63 16.56 -26.07
CA ASP A 554 -2.59 16.63 -27.55
C ASP A 554 -3.65 15.72 -28.14
N THR A 555 -4.81 16.31 -28.40
CA THR A 555 -5.97 15.64 -28.99
C THR A 555 -5.90 15.59 -30.52
N THR A 556 -4.86 16.14 -31.15
CA THR A 556 -4.81 16.31 -32.61
C THR A 556 -4.56 15.00 -33.34
N ASN A 557 -3.64 14.15 -32.85
CA ASN A 557 -3.22 12.92 -33.51
C ASN A 557 -2.84 11.83 -32.50
N GLY A 558 -3.32 10.62 -32.74
CA GLY A 558 -2.91 9.43 -32.02
C GLY A 558 -1.73 8.72 -32.68
N ARG A 559 -1.00 7.93 -31.89
CA ARG A 559 0.09 7.05 -32.33
C ARG A 559 -0.37 5.60 -32.26
N VAL A 560 -0.31 4.87 -33.37
CA VAL A 560 -0.58 3.42 -33.37
C VAL A 560 0.50 2.71 -32.56
N VAL A 561 0.08 1.88 -31.60
CA VAL A 561 0.98 1.17 -30.66
C VAL A 561 0.90 -0.35 -30.74
N ALA A 562 -0.19 -0.91 -31.30
CA ALA A 562 -0.29 -2.33 -31.65
C ALA A 562 -1.19 -2.53 -32.87
N GLY A 563 -0.94 -3.57 -33.67
CA GLY A 563 -1.69 -3.85 -34.90
C GLY A 563 -1.52 -2.78 -35.98
N GLY A 564 -2.61 -2.38 -36.65
CA GLY A 564 -2.60 -1.33 -37.67
C GLY A 564 -2.05 -1.75 -39.04
N LYS A 565 -1.90 -3.06 -39.28
CA LYS A 565 -1.46 -3.67 -40.55
C LYS A 565 -2.59 -4.48 -41.20
N GLY A 566 -3.80 -3.95 -41.14
CA GLY A 566 -5.03 -4.64 -41.54
C GLY A 566 -5.45 -5.77 -40.59
N ALA A 567 -6.61 -6.38 -40.87
CA ALA A 567 -7.06 -7.56 -40.15
C ALA A 567 -6.15 -8.75 -40.43
N GLY A 568 -5.83 -9.52 -39.40
CA GLY A 568 -5.22 -10.84 -39.56
C GLY A 568 -4.83 -11.47 -38.23
N ASN A 569 -4.37 -12.71 -38.29
CA ASN A 569 -3.98 -13.54 -37.14
C ASN A 569 -2.47 -13.60 -36.92
N GLY A 570 -1.66 -12.96 -37.76
CA GLY A 570 -0.21 -12.85 -37.54
C GLY A 570 0.12 -12.15 -36.23
N LEU A 571 1.31 -12.39 -35.67
CA LEU A 571 1.74 -11.74 -34.42
C LEU A 571 1.94 -10.22 -34.55
N HIS A 572 2.09 -9.70 -35.78
CA HIS A 572 2.14 -8.27 -36.09
C HIS A 572 0.77 -7.66 -36.44
N GLN A 573 -0.33 -8.42 -36.29
CA GLN A 573 -1.68 -8.02 -36.62
C GLN A 573 -2.62 -8.24 -35.44
N LEU A 574 -3.71 -7.48 -35.46
CA LEU A 574 -4.89 -7.70 -34.63
C LEU A 574 -6.08 -7.89 -35.58
N ASN A 575 -7.18 -8.39 -35.05
CA ASN A 575 -8.45 -8.49 -35.74
C ASN A 575 -9.54 -8.11 -34.74
N ARG A 576 -10.16 -6.93 -34.95
CA ARG A 576 -11.29 -6.45 -34.13
C ARG A 576 -11.01 -6.47 -32.61
N PRO A 577 -9.97 -5.77 -32.13
CA PRO A 577 -9.66 -5.74 -30.70
C PRO A 577 -10.80 -5.04 -29.93
N THR A 578 -11.24 -5.63 -28.82
CA THR A 578 -12.38 -5.12 -28.04
C THR A 578 -11.98 -4.41 -26.76
N ASP A 579 -10.84 -4.76 -26.16
CA ASP A 579 -10.41 -4.16 -24.89
C ASP A 579 -8.89 -4.20 -24.74
N VAL A 580 -8.36 -3.29 -23.93
CA VAL A 580 -6.93 -3.12 -23.69
C VAL A 580 -6.66 -2.59 -22.28
N LEU A 581 -5.65 -3.14 -21.61
CA LEU A 581 -5.09 -2.61 -20.36
C LEU A 581 -3.56 -2.52 -20.43
N ILE A 582 -2.95 -1.81 -19.48
CA ILE A 582 -1.50 -1.67 -19.37
C ILE A 582 -0.99 -2.51 -18.18
N ASP A 583 -0.16 -3.52 -18.47
CA ASP A 583 0.64 -4.25 -17.48
C ASP A 583 1.93 -3.45 -17.24
N LYS A 584 1.90 -2.57 -16.23
CA LYS A 584 3.01 -1.64 -15.91
C LYS A 584 4.31 -2.38 -15.58
N GLU A 585 4.22 -3.51 -14.89
CA GLU A 585 5.34 -4.37 -14.51
C GLU A 585 6.14 -4.91 -15.69
N THR A 586 5.46 -5.26 -16.80
CA THR A 586 6.14 -5.71 -18.03
C THR A 586 6.30 -4.59 -19.06
N ASP A 587 5.86 -3.37 -18.74
CA ASP A 587 5.66 -2.25 -19.66
C ASP A 587 5.06 -2.71 -20.99
N SER A 588 3.86 -3.31 -20.90
CA SER A 588 3.19 -3.93 -22.04
C SER A 588 1.68 -3.67 -22.05
N LEU A 589 1.10 -3.63 -23.23
CA LEU A 589 -0.35 -3.70 -23.44
C LEU A 589 -0.80 -5.16 -23.32
N ILE A 590 -1.95 -5.40 -22.70
CA ILE A 590 -2.67 -6.67 -22.75
C ILE A 590 -3.97 -6.42 -23.51
N ILE A 591 -4.24 -7.19 -24.57
CA ILE A 591 -5.25 -6.86 -25.58
C ILE A 591 -6.17 -8.07 -25.82
N CYS A 592 -7.49 -7.85 -25.73
CA CYS A 592 -8.50 -8.78 -26.23
C CYS A 592 -8.52 -8.70 -27.76
N ASP A 593 -7.87 -9.65 -28.44
CA ASP A 593 -7.83 -9.74 -29.90
C ASP A 593 -9.02 -10.59 -30.40
N ARG A 594 -10.23 -10.10 -30.12
CA ARG A 594 -11.51 -10.82 -30.22
C ARG A 594 -11.71 -11.51 -31.57
N GLY A 595 -11.36 -10.89 -32.69
CA GLY A 595 -11.53 -11.48 -34.02
C GLY A 595 -10.62 -12.68 -34.30
N ASN A 596 -9.63 -12.94 -33.44
CA ASN A 596 -8.72 -14.08 -33.47
C ASN A 596 -8.89 -15.03 -32.26
N ASP A 597 -9.93 -14.82 -31.43
CA ASP A 597 -10.26 -15.60 -30.21
C ASP A 597 -9.04 -15.85 -29.29
N ARG A 598 -8.26 -14.79 -29.03
CA ARG A 598 -7.03 -14.83 -28.22
C ARG A 598 -6.80 -13.54 -27.42
N VAL A 599 -6.04 -13.64 -26.34
CA VAL A 599 -5.50 -12.48 -25.61
C VAL A 599 -3.99 -12.38 -25.88
N VAL A 600 -3.51 -11.20 -26.25
CA VAL A 600 -2.09 -10.96 -26.58
C VAL A 600 -1.45 -9.92 -25.68
N ARG A 601 -0.17 -10.09 -25.39
CA ARG A 601 0.72 -9.08 -24.80
C ARG A 601 1.47 -8.36 -25.92
N TRP A 602 1.61 -7.05 -25.84
CA TRP A 602 2.40 -6.25 -26.78
C TRP A 602 3.28 -5.25 -26.02
N SER A 603 4.60 -5.36 -26.11
CA SER A 603 5.49 -4.47 -25.35
C SER A 603 5.38 -3.02 -25.82
N ARG A 604 5.49 -2.07 -24.88
CA ARG A 604 5.54 -0.62 -25.15
C ARG A 604 6.97 -0.12 -25.39
N ARG A 605 7.98 -0.98 -25.21
CA ARG A 605 9.40 -0.67 -25.42
C ARG A 605 9.70 -0.41 -26.89
N SER A 606 10.69 0.43 -27.17
CA SER A 606 11.06 0.78 -28.54
C SER A 606 11.54 -0.43 -29.35
N GLY A 607 11.07 -0.54 -30.59
CA GLY A 607 11.48 -1.59 -31.54
C GLY A 607 10.60 -2.84 -31.60
N THR A 608 9.63 -3.05 -30.70
CA THR A 608 8.74 -4.21 -30.77
C THR A 608 7.63 -4.02 -31.80
N THR A 609 7.53 -4.97 -32.75
CA THR A 609 6.60 -4.91 -33.89
C THR A 609 5.59 -6.07 -33.95
N GLN A 610 5.61 -6.93 -32.92
CA GLN A 610 4.81 -8.14 -32.79
C GLN A 610 4.39 -8.33 -31.33
N GLY A 611 3.22 -8.92 -31.12
CA GLY A 611 2.74 -9.38 -29.82
C GLY A 611 3.05 -10.85 -29.53
N GLU A 612 2.91 -11.21 -28.27
CA GLU A 612 3.00 -12.57 -27.69
C GLU A 612 1.57 -13.05 -27.39
N ILE A 613 1.22 -14.30 -27.71
CA ILE A 613 -0.08 -14.87 -27.33
C ILE A 613 0.01 -15.32 -25.87
N LEU A 614 -0.85 -14.78 -25.01
CA LEU A 614 -0.96 -15.18 -23.61
C LEU A 614 -2.01 -16.28 -23.39
N ILE A 615 -3.14 -16.18 -24.09
CA ILE A 615 -4.28 -17.10 -23.99
C ILE A 615 -4.84 -17.29 -25.39
N ASP A 616 -5.07 -18.54 -25.81
CA ASP A 616 -5.75 -18.90 -27.05
C ASP A 616 -7.13 -19.51 -26.79
N ASN A 617 -7.90 -19.75 -27.86
CA ASN A 617 -9.20 -20.43 -27.82
C ASN A 617 -10.21 -19.83 -26.82
N ILE A 618 -10.20 -18.51 -26.69
CA ILE A 618 -11.07 -17.72 -25.82
C ILE A 618 -11.80 -16.66 -26.63
N ALA A 619 -13.13 -16.67 -26.60
CA ALA A 619 -13.94 -15.60 -27.20
C ALA A 619 -13.93 -14.36 -26.29
N CYS A 620 -12.74 -13.79 -26.12
CA CYS A 620 -12.43 -12.74 -25.16
C CYS A 620 -13.12 -11.42 -25.52
N PHE A 621 -13.73 -10.74 -24.54
CA PHE A 621 -14.32 -9.42 -24.77
C PHE A 621 -13.70 -8.32 -23.92
N GLY A 622 -13.77 -8.44 -22.60
CA GLY A 622 -13.23 -7.47 -21.64
C GLY A 622 -12.11 -8.05 -20.78
N LEU A 623 -11.26 -7.16 -20.25
CA LEU A 623 -10.10 -7.47 -19.43
C LEU A 623 -10.16 -6.77 -18.08
N ALA A 624 -9.61 -7.40 -17.05
CA ALA A 624 -9.09 -6.71 -15.87
C ALA A 624 -7.88 -7.45 -15.31
N MET A 625 -7.04 -6.76 -14.54
CA MET A 625 -5.93 -7.36 -13.81
C MET A 625 -6.01 -6.94 -12.35
N ASP A 626 -5.79 -7.88 -11.42
CA ASP A 626 -5.78 -7.57 -9.98
C ASP A 626 -4.38 -7.21 -9.45
N GLU A 627 -4.34 -6.75 -8.19
CA GLU A 627 -3.13 -6.35 -7.46
C GLU A 627 -2.16 -7.53 -7.22
N GLN A 628 -2.58 -8.76 -7.52
CA GLN A 628 -1.77 -9.98 -7.46
C GLN A 628 -1.39 -10.49 -8.87
N ARG A 629 -1.66 -9.68 -9.91
CA ARG A 629 -1.36 -9.93 -11.32
C ARG A 629 -2.04 -11.16 -11.90
N TYR A 630 -3.20 -11.54 -11.38
CA TYR A 630 -4.10 -12.42 -12.10
C TYR A 630 -4.82 -11.64 -13.20
N LEU A 631 -4.85 -12.21 -14.40
CA LEU A 631 -5.57 -11.67 -15.55
C LEU A 631 -6.97 -12.26 -15.60
N TYR A 632 -7.99 -11.41 -15.68
CA TYR A 632 -9.39 -11.79 -15.75
C TYR A 632 -9.93 -11.46 -17.13
N VAL A 633 -10.58 -12.43 -17.78
CA VAL A 633 -11.08 -12.33 -19.15
C VAL A 633 -12.51 -12.84 -19.21
N SER A 634 -13.41 -12.06 -19.79
CA SER A 634 -14.76 -12.52 -20.11
C SER A 634 -14.77 -13.31 -21.41
N ASP A 635 -15.30 -14.53 -21.37
CA ASP A 635 -15.53 -15.38 -22.54
C ASP A 635 -17.01 -15.30 -22.92
N ILE A 636 -17.33 -14.54 -23.98
CA ILE A 636 -18.72 -14.36 -24.43
C ILE A 636 -19.29 -15.61 -25.10
N GLY A 637 -18.44 -16.54 -25.55
CA GLY A 637 -18.85 -17.79 -26.19
C GLY A 637 -19.19 -18.88 -25.17
N LYS A 638 -18.50 -18.90 -24.02
CA LYS A 638 -18.76 -19.81 -22.90
C LYS A 638 -19.66 -19.22 -21.81
N HIS A 639 -20.01 -17.93 -21.91
CA HIS A 639 -20.86 -17.22 -20.95
C HIS A 639 -20.28 -17.26 -19.52
N GLU A 640 -18.99 -16.94 -19.40
CA GLU A 640 -18.25 -17.01 -18.13
C GLU A 640 -17.14 -15.95 -18.05
N VAL A 641 -16.59 -15.76 -16.85
CA VAL A 641 -15.33 -15.03 -16.64
C VAL A 641 -14.29 -16.00 -16.09
N ARG A 642 -13.11 -16.02 -16.71
CA ARG A 642 -11.94 -16.81 -16.29
C ARG A 642 -10.86 -15.92 -15.70
N ARG A 643 -10.21 -16.42 -14.66
CA ARG A 643 -9.02 -15.84 -14.04
C ARG A 643 -7.81 -16.73 -14.33
N TYR A 644 -6.73 -16.13 -14.83
CA TYR A 644 -5.48 -16.78 -15.19
C TYR A 644 -4.35 -16.26 -14.32
N GLN A 645 -3.53 -17.14 -13.76
CA GLN A 645 -2.20 -16.79 -13.30
C GLN A 645 -1.26 -16.64 -14.50
N LEU A 646 -0.21 -15.82 -14.39
CA LEU A 646 0.80 -15.69 -15.45
C LEU A 646 1.43 -17.07 -15.76
N GLY A 647 1.30 -17.53 -17.01
CA GLY A 647 1.76 -18.86 -17.46
C GLY A 647 0.74 -20.00 -17.27
N GLU A 648 -0.50 -19.72 -16.83
CA GLU A 648 -1.60 -20.69 -16.78
C GLU A 648 -2.36 -20.71 -18.11
N ASN A 649 -2.49 -21.88 -18.75
CA ASN A 649 -3.17 -21.97 -20.07
C ASN A 649 -4.70 -22.06 -19.97
N ASN A 650 -5.25 -22.69 -18.92
CA ASN A 650 -6.69 -23.01 -18.86
C ASN A 650 -7.52 -21.94 -18.12
N GLY A 651 -6.97 -21.34 -17.08
CA GLY A 651 -7.68 -20.41 -16.21
C GLY A 651 -8.75 -21.08 -15.32
N THR A 652 -9.05 -20.44 -14.20
CA THR A 652 -10.12 -20.82 -13.28
C THR A 652 -11.39 -20.02 -13.59
N VAL A 653 -12.55 -20.68 -13.71
CA VAL A 653 -13.84 -19.97 -13.82
C VAL A 653 -14.17 -19.29 -12.49
N VAL A 654 -14.48 -17.99 -12.52
CA VAL A 654 -14.74 -17.16 -11.33
C VAL A 654 -16.11 -16.45 -11.35
N ALA A 655 -16.79 -16.43 -12.49
CA ALA A 655 -18.19 -16.00 -12.62
C ALA A 655 -18.87 -16.74 -13.79
N GLY A 656 -20.16 -17.04 -13.69
CA GLY A 656 -20.91 -17.81 -14.69
C GLY A 656 -20.50 -19.29 -14.76
N GLY A 657 -20.24 -19.80 -15.97
CA GLY A 657 -19.77 -21.18 -16.20
C GLY A 657 -20.87 -22.25 -16.22
N ASN A 658 -22.14 -21.86 -16.09
CA ASN A 658 -23.30 -22.76 -16.12
C ASN A 658 -24.16 -22.54 -17.38
N GLY A 659 -23.52 -22.13 -18.48
CA GLY A 659 -24.15 -21.80 -19.76
C GLY A 659 -24.91 -20.47 -19.75
N ALA A 660 -25.48 -20.15 -20.91
CA ALA A 660 -26.29 -18.95 -21.12
C ALA A 660 -27.60 -18.99 -20.31
N GLY A 661 -27.89 -17.94 -19.54
CA GLY A 661 -29.18 -17.83 -18.85
C GLY A 661 -29.26 -16.72 -17.81
N TYR A 662 -30.44 -16.59 -17.19
CA TYR A 662 -30.76 -15.54 -16.21
C TYR A 662 -30.55 -15.97 -14.75
N GLY A 663 -30.16 -17.24 -14.49
CA GLY A 663 -29.86 -17.72 -13.15
C GLY A 663 -28.77 -16.90 -12.44
N LEU A 664 -28.69 -16.98 -11.11
CA LEU A 664 -27.64 -16.29 -10.33
C LEU A 664 -26.26 -16.94 -10.53
N ASN A 665 -26.20 -18.19 -10.98
CA ASN A 665 -24.99 -18.90 -11.39
C ASN A 665 -24.70 -18.81 -12.91
N GLN A 666 -25.48 -18.01 -13.66
CA GLN A 666 -25.40 -17.90 -15.11
C GLN A 666 -25.16 -16.44 -15.57
N LEU A 667 -24.67 -16.31 -16.80
CA LEU A 667 -24.44 -15.05 -17.50
C LEU A 667 -24.97 -15.17 -18.93
N ASN A 668 -25.23 -14.05 -19.60
CA ASN A 668 -25.60 -13.98 -21.00
C ASN A 668 -24.78 -12.89 -21.71
N TRP A 669 -23.83 -13.31 -22.55
CA TRP A 669 -22.81 -12.44 -23.17
C TRP A 669 -22.13 -11.49 -22.17
N PRO A 670 -21.39 -12.00 -21.17
CA PRO A 670 -20.67 -11.14 -20.23
C PRO A 670 -19.60 -10.32 -20.98
N ARG A 671 -19.71 -8.98 -20.96
CA ARG A 671 -18.85 -8.12 -21.79
C ARG A 671 -17.68 -7.53 -21.02
N TYR A 672 -17.87 -6.39 -20.35
CA TYR A 672 -16.82 -5.78 -19.55
C TYR A 672 -16.87 -6.31 -18.13
N LEU A 673 -15.72 -6.29 -17.46
CA LEU A 673 -15.58 -6.79 -16.12
C LEU A 673 -14.68 -5.86 -15.29
N PHE A 674 -14.92 -5.83 -13.99
CA PHE A 674 -14.10 -5.10 -13.03
C PHE A 674 -13.89 -5.99 -11.82
N VAL A 675 -12.64 -6.20 -11.43
CA VAL A 675 -12.28 -7.02 -10.26
C VAL A 675 -12.01 -6.10 -9.08
N ASP A 676 -12.60 -6.34 -7.92
CA ASP A 676 -12.38 -5.51 -6.73
C ASP A 676 -11.14 -5.91 -5.89
N ARG A 677 -10.74 -5.09 -4.91
CA ARG A 677 -9.55 -5.37 -4.05
C ARG A 677 -9.68 -6.68 -3.26
N GLN A 678 -10.89 -7.20 -3.11
CA GLN A 678 -11.23 -8.45 -2.43
C GLN A 678 -11.30 -9.62 -3.45
N GLN A 679 -10.91 -9.36 -4.71
CA GLN A 679 -11.04 -10.24 -5.88
C GLN A 679 -12.49 -10.63 -6.21
N ASN A 680 -13.47 -9.80 -5.83
CA ASN A 680 -14.84 -9.99 -6.28
C ASN A 680 -14.97 -9.48 -7.73
N VAL A 681 -15.65 -10.24 -8.60
CA VAL A 681 -15.76 -9.93 -10.03
C VAL A 681 -17.12 -9.29 -10.31
N HIS A 682 -17.12 -8.01 -10.66
CA HIS A 682 -18.25 -7.32 -11.27
C HIS A 682 -18.25 -7.57 -12.78
N VAL A 683 -19.40 -7.85 -13.37
CA VAL A 683 -19.56 -8.21 -14.79
C VAL A 683 -20.78 -7.52 -15.38
N SER A 684 -20.64 -6.84 -16.53
CA SER A 684 -21.80 -6.43 -17.32
C SER A 684 -22.39 -7.65 -18.03
N ASP A 685 -23.49 -8.13 -17.48
CA ASP A 685 -24.26 -9.27 -17.96
C ASP A 685 -25.19 -8.78 -19.07
N ASN A 686 -24.57 -8.43 -20.20
CA ASN A 686 -25.11 -7.57 -21.27
C ASN A 686 -26.46 -8.08 -21.81
N GLY A 687 -26.54 -9.37 -22.15
CA GLY A 687 -27.75 -10.02 -22.65
C GLY A 687 -28.82 -10.30 -21.59
N ASN A 688 -28.57 -9.96 -20.32
CA ASN A 688 -29.53 -10.05 -19.21
C ASN A 688 -29.89 -8.67 -18.62
N HIS A 689 -29.41 -7.57 -19.21
CA HIS A 689 -29.76 -6.19 -18.81
C HIS A 689 -29.47 -5.88 -17.33
N ARG A 690 -28.34 -6.40 -16.81
CA ARG A 690 -27.94 -6.28 -15.40
C ARG A 690 -26.43 -6.22 -15.24
N VAL A 691 -25.98 -5.75 -14.07
CA VAL A 691 -24.60 -5.95 -13.61
C VAL A 691 -24.63 -6.87 -12.40
N MET A 692 -23.77 -7.89 -12.45
CA MET A 692 -23.68 -8.94 -11.44
C MET A 692 -22.32 -8.87 -10.73
N LYS A 693 -22.29 -9.17 -9.43
CA LYS A 693 -21.07 -9.31 -8.63
C LYS A 693 -20.94 -10.75 -8.13
N TRP A 694 -19.85 -11.43 -8.45
CA TRP A 694 -19.43 -12.67 -7.78
C TRP A 694 -18.42 -12.33 -6.69
N ASN A 695 -18.68 -12.75 -5.46
CA ASN A 695 -17.65 -12.69 -4.43
C ASN A 695 -16.61 -13.80 -4.65
N LYS A 696 -15.38 -13.61 -4.18
CA LYS A 696 -14.29 -14.58 -4.37
C LYS A 696 -14.71 -16.00 -3.93
N GLY A 697 -14.73 -16.95 -4.86
CA GLY A 697 -15.09 -18.35 -4.62
C GLY A 697 -16.60 -18.63 -4.47
N ALA A 698 -17.46 -17.64 -4.71
CA ALA A 698 -18.91 -17.84 -4.72
C ALA A 698 -19.36 -18.68 -5.94
N LYS A 699 -20.36 -19.54 -5.74
CA LYS A 699 -20.98 -20.34 -6.82
C LYS A 699 -22.07 -19.57 -7.59
N GLU A 700 -22.60 -18.53 -6.97
CA GLU A 700 -23.67 -17.66 -7.47
C GLU A 700 -23.27 -16.20 -7.25
N GLY A 701 -23.69 -15.34 -8.16
CA GLY A 701 -23.49 -13.90 -8.12
C GLY A 701 -24.71 -13.17 -7.56
N ILE A 702 -24.53 -11.87 -7.34
CA ILE A 702 -25.53 -10.96 -6.78
C ILE A 702 -25.82 -9.88 -7.82
N VAL A 703 -27.09 -9.62 -8.12
CA VAL A 703 -27.48 -8.46 -8.95
C VAL A 703 -27.16 -7.19 -8.16
N VAL A 704 -26.23 -6.37 -8.66
CA VAL A 704 -25.80 -5.12 -8.00
C VAL A 704 -26.31 -3.86 -8.71
N ALA A 705 -26.71 -3.96 -9.97
CA ALA A 705 -27.43 -2.91 -10.70
C ALA A 705 -28.31 -3.51 -11.81
N GLY A 706 -29.40 -2.82 -12.16
CA GLY A 706 -30.36 -3.29 -13.16
C GLY A 706 -31.16 -4.52 -12.73
N GLY A 707 -31.43 -5.43 -13.66
CA GLY A 707 -32.11 -6.70 -13.37
C GLY A 707 -33.63 -6.62 -13.18
N GLN A 708 -34.24 -5.47 -13.50
CA GLN A 708 -35.70 -5.29 -13.59
C GLN A 708 -36.20 -5.38 -15.05
N GLY A 709 -35.55 -6.23 -15.85
CA GLY A 709 -35.76 -6.34 -17.30
C GLY A 709 -35.10 -5.21 -18.12
N GLN A 710 -35.23 -5.33 -19.44
CA GLN A 710 -34.79 -4.32 -20.40
C GLN A 710 -35.68 -3.06 -20.30
N GLY A 711 -35.05 -1.88 -20.28
CA GLY A 711 -35.77 -0.61 -20.32
C GLY A 711 -34.91 0.59 -19.94
N ASN A 712 -35.54 1.76 -19.82
CA ASN A 712 -34.87 3.05 -19.55
C ASN A 712 -35.18 3.65 -18.17
N ALA A 713 -35.94 2.95 -17.32
CA ALA A 713 -36.14 3.38 -15.92
C ALA A 713 -34.80 3.45 -15.16
N LEU A 714 -34.78 4.16 -14.03
CA LEU A 714 -33.58 4.24 -13.17
C LEU A 714 -33.22 2.90 -12.48
N THR A 715 -34.11 1.90 -12.56
CA THR A 715 -33.94 0.53 -12.07
C THR A 715 -33.56 -0.47 -13.17
N GLN A 716 -33.48 -0.03 -14.43
CA GLN A 716 -33.32 -0.86 -15.63
C GLN A 716 -32.08 -0.45 -16.43
N PHE A 717 -31.64 -1.37 -17.29
CA PHE A 717 -30.63 -1.14 -18.30
C PHE A 717 -31.13 -1.59 -19.67
N ASN A 718 -30.44 -1.13 -20.72
CA ASN A 718 -30.60 -1.59 -22.07
C ASN A 718 -29.19 -1.91 -22.65
N TYR A 719 -28.83 -3.20 -22.64
CA TYR A 719 -27.51 -3.74 -23.00
C TYR A 719 -26.33 -3.01 -22.33
N PRO A 720 -26.12 -3.17 -21.01
CA PRO A 720 -25.01 -2.51 -20.31
C PRO A 720 -23.65 -3.00 -20.85
N GLU A 721 -22.72 -2.06 -21.06
CA GLU A 721 -21.40 -2.29 -21.66
C GLU A 721 -20.29 -2.05 -20.64
N GLY A 722 -19.49 -0.98 -20.77
CA GLY A 722 -18.37 -0.68 -19.88
C GLY A 722 -18.80 -0.50 -18.44
N ILE A 723 -18.00 -1.03 -17.51
CA ILE A 723 -18.18 -0.86 -16.07
C ILE A 723 -16.88 -0.46 -15.40
N VAL A 724 -16.97 0.45 -14.45
CA VAL A 724 -15.87 0.83 -13.56
C VAL A 724 -16.42 1.01 -12.14
N VAL A 725 -15.62 0.70 -11.12
CA VAL A 725 -16.02 0.83 -9.72
C VAL A 725 -14.96 1.66 -8.99
N ASP A 726 -15.40 2.65 -8.23
CA ASP A 726 -14.51 3.48 -7.40
C ASP A 726 -14.02 2.72 -6.14
N THR A 727 -13.14 3.35 -5.35
CA THR A 727 -12.68 2.74 -4.08
C THR A 727 -13.77 2.62 -3.00
N LEU A 728 -14.90 3.31 -3.14
CA LEU A 728 -16.04 3.24 -2.22
C LEU A 728 -17.02 2.11 -2.59
N GLY A 729 -16.77 1.37 -3.67
CA GLY A 729 -17.68 0.34 -4.17
C GLY A 729 -18.85 0.90 -5.01
N THR A 730 -18.81 2.18 -5.38
CA THR A 730 -19.78 2.77 -6.30
C THR A 730 -19.53 2.27 -7.71
N LEU A 731 -20.53 1.63 -8.30
CA LEU A 731 -20.51 1.11 -9.66
C LEU A 731 -20.99 2.19 -10.65
N TYR A 732 -20.24 2.36 -11.74
CA TYR A 732 -20.63 3.17 -12.89
C TYR A 732 -20.76 2.25 -14.12
N VAL A 733 -21.84 2.45 -14.88
CA VAL A 733 -22.23 1.57 -15.99
C VAL A 733 -22.57 2.38 -17.22
N ALA A 734 -21.97 2.03 -18.36
CA ALA A 734 -22.40 2.50 -19.67
C ALA A 734 -23.69 1.77 -20.06
N ASP A 735 -24.82 2.47 -19.96
CA ASP A 735 -26.13 1.96 -20.34
C ASP A 735 -26.32 2.25 -21.85
N SER A 736 -25.64 1.46 -22.68
CA SER A 736 -25.33 1.71 -24.10
C SER A 736 -26.51 2.24 -24.90
N GLU A 737 -27.61 1.48 -24.92
CA GLU A 737 -28.77 1.71 -25.76
C GLU A 737 -29.76 2.73 -25.15
N ASN A 738 -29.51 3.15 -23.91
CA ASN A 738 -30.17 4.31 -23.28
C ASN A 738 -29.28 5.57 -23.32
N HIS A 739 -28.12 5.50 -23.98
CA HIS A 739 -27.21 6.61 -24.26
C HIS A 739 -26.80 7.45 -23.04
N ARG A 740 -26.52 6.76 -21.93
CA ARG A 740 -26.22 7.37 -20.62
C ARG A 740 -25.20 6.58 -19.81
N VAL A 741 -24.46 7.27 -18.94
CA VAL A 741 -23.70 6.65 -17.85
C VAL A 741 -24.49 6.76 -16.57
N MET A 742 -24.64 5.64 -15.88
CA MET A 742 -25.43 5.53 -14.64
C MET A 742 -24.55 5.11 -13.46
N ARG A 743 -24.83 5.67 -12.29
CA ARG A 743 -24.14 5.41 -11.02
C ARG A 743 -25.03 4.66 -10.02
N TRP A 744 -24.49 3.62 -9.39
CA TRP A 744 -25.06 2.89 -8.25
C TRP A 744 -24.10 2.92 -7.06
N THR A 745 -24.48 3.56 -5.97
CA THR A 745 -23.74 3.54 -4.70
C THR A 745 -24.07 2.27 -3.91
N GLN A 746 -23.08 1.67 -3.25
CA GLN A 746 -23.27 0.53 -2.35
C GLN A 746 -24.30 0.84 -1.24
N GLY A 747 -25.21 -0.11 -0.95
CA GLY A 747 -26.30 0.02 0.04
C GLY A 747 -27.70 -0.25 -0.55
N ASP A 748 -28.76 0.02 0.23
CA ASP A 748 -30.17 -0.28 -0.09
C ASP A 748 -30.78 0.51 -1.28
N LYS A 749 -29.99 1.20 -2.10
CA LYS A 749 -30.50 1.93 -3.27
C LYS A 749 -30.89 0.98 -4.39
N LYS A 750 -32.21 0.77 -4.53
CA LYS A 750 -32.80 -0.06 -5.60
C LYS A 750 -32.74 0.56 -7.01
N GLN A 751 -32.26 1.79 -7.16
CA GLN A 751 -32.18 2.52 -8.43
C GLN A 751 -30.89 3.34 -8.52
N GLY A 752 -30.41 3.56 -9.74
CA GLY A 752 -29.24 4.37 -10.04
C GLY A 752 -29.56 5.84 -10.31
N THR A 753 -28.52 6.62 -10.56
CA THR A 753 -28.61 8.02 -11.00
C THR A 753 -27.84 8.21 -12.29
N VAL A 754 -28.42 8.90 -13.28
CA VAL A 754 -27.65 9.39 -14.45
C VAL A 754 -26.56 10.33 -13.93
N VAL A 755 -25.34 10.18 -14.44
CA VAL A 755 -24.22 11.08 -14.13
C VAL A 755 -23.71 11.84 -15.35
N VAL A 756 -23.83 11.24 -16.54
CA VAL A 756 -23.45 11.82 -17.83
C VAL A 756 -24.40 11.26 -18.91
N GLY A 757 -24.78 12.08 -19.88
CA GLY A 757 -25.66 11.69 -20.99
C GLY A 757 -27.14 11.57 -20.62
N GLY A 758 -27.90 10.79 -21.38
CA GLY A 758 -29.36 10.70 -21.26
C GLY A 758 -30.13 11.76 -22.06
N ASN A 759 -29.43 12.64 -22.79
CA ASN A 759 -30.01 13.71 -23.61
C ASN A 759 -30.42 13.26 -25.03
N GLY A 760 -30.74 11.97 -25.20
CA GLY A 760 -31.05 11.34 -26.48
C GLY A 760 -29.82 10.88 -27.28
N LEU A 761 -30.10 10.24 -28.41
CA LEU A 761 -29.09 9.87 -29.42
C LEU A 761 -28.68 11.12 -30.21
N GLY A 762 -27.38 11.34 -30.38
CA GLY A 762 -26.87 12.44 -31.20
C GLY A 762 -25.36 12.65 -31.07
N GLU A 763 -24.87 13.74 -31.66
CA GLU A 763 -23.44 14.07 -31.79
C GLU A 763 -23.01 15.27 -30.92
N GLU A 764 -23.92 15.91 -30.19
CA GLU A 764 -23.59 17.02 -29.28
C GLU A 764 -22.70 16.57 -28.11
N ALA A 765 -22.08 17.53 -27.42
CA ALA A 765 -21.11 17.26 -26.35
C ALA A 765 -21.71 16.60 -25.09
N ASN A 766 -23.04 16.62 -24.93
CA ASN A 766 -23.77 15.94 -23.86
C ASN A 766 -24.66 14.78 -24.39
N GLN A 767 -24.47 14.38 -25.65
CA GLN A 767 -25.17 13.28 -26.33
C GLN A 767 -24.19 12.16 -26.73
N PHE A 768 -24.75 10.97 -26.98
CA PHE A 768 -23.99 9.76 -27.30
C PHE A 768 -24.72 8.89 -28.32
N ASN A 769 -23.97 8.00 -28.95
CA ASN A 769 -24.45 7.02 -29.91
C ASN A 769 -23.80 5.66 -29.60
N PHE A 770 -24.48 4.91 -28.73
CA PHE A 770 -24.06 3.63 -28.13
C PHE A 770 -22.73 3.70 -27.34
N LEU A 771 -22.81 3.91 -26.02
CA LEU A 771 -21.60 3.93 -25.18
C LEU A 771 -20.94 2.53 -25.13
N ARG A 772 -19.62 2.48 -25.03
CA ARG A 772 -18.83 1.24 -24.84
C ARG A 772 -17.99 1.31 -23.56
N GLY A 773 -16.66 1.37 -23.69
CA GLY A 773 -15.73 1.41 -22.57
C GLY A 773 -15.90 2.68 -21.72
N LEU A 774 -15.68 2.51 -20.42
CA LEU A 774 -15.54 3.58 -19.44
C LEU A 774 -14.16 3.47 -18.79
N SER A 775 -13.56 4.60 -18.44
CA SER A 775 -12.38 4.65 -17.58
C SER A 775 -12.40 5.91 -16.74
N PHE A 776 -11.73 5.90 -15.59
CA PHE A 776 -11.43 7.11 -14.85
C PHE A 776 -9.94 7.42 -14.96
N ASP A 777 -9.56 8.70 -14.96
CA ASP A 777 -8.19 9.07 -14.60
C ASP A 777 -8.03 9.22 -13.08
N ARG A 778 -6.79 9.34 -12.62
CA ARG A 778 -6.42 9.53 -11.21
C ARG A 778 -7.12 10.70 -10.49
N HIS A 779 -7.73 11.64 -11.22
CA HIS A 779 -8.42 12.81 -10.68
C HIS A 779 -9.95 12.63 -10.60
N GLY A 780 -10.52 11.51 -11.06
CA GLY A 780 -11.96 11.28 -11.09
C GLY A 780 -12.66 11.74 -12.35
N ASN A 781 -11.92 12.19 -13.38
CA ASN A 781 -12.53 12.55 -14.66
C ASN A 781 -12.97 11.29 -15.39
N LEU A 782 -14.20 11.28 -15.90
CA LEU A 782 -14.81 10.14 -16.57
C LEU A 782 -14.53 10.19 -18.08
N TYR A 783 -13.91 9.14 -18.61
CA TYR A 783 -13.67 8.94 -20.04
C TYR A 783 -14.68 7.93 -20.57
N VAL A 784 -15.33 8.29 -21.68
CA VAL A 784 -16.42 7.54 -22.30
C VAL A 784 -16.10 7.32 -23.77
N VAL A 785 -16.08 6.05 -24.19
CA VAL A 785 -16.09 5.71 -25.63
C VAL A 785 -17.50 5.86 -26.18
N ASP A 786 -17.63 6.76 -27.14
CA ASP A 786 -18.84 7.06 -27.90
C ASP A 786 -18.70 6.40 -29.28
N HIS A 787 -19.07 5.11 -29.34
CA HIS A 787 -18.64 4.17 -30.37
C HIS A 787 -19.07 4.58 -31.77
N SER A 788 -20.36 4.86 -31.98
CA SER A 788 -20.86 5.13 -33.32
C SER A 788 -20.53 6.55 -33.80
N ASN A 789 -20.32 7.48 -32.87
CA ASN A 789 -19.77 8.82 -33.15
C ASN A 789 -18.24 8.81 -33.34
N SER A 790 -17.58 7.65 -33.22
CA SER A 790 -16.14 7.46 -33.46
C SER A 790 -15.24 8.44 -32.68
N ARG A 791 -15.55 8.62 -31.39
CA ARG A 791 -14.84 9.55 -30.49
C ARG A 791 -14.73 9.02 -29.07
N VAL A 792 -13.79 9.58 -28.30
CA VAL A 792 -13.71 9.43 -26.84
C VAL A 792 -13.88 10.80 -26.21
N GLN A 793 -14.82 10.91 -25.28
CA GLN A 793 -15.13 12.13 -24.55
C GLN A 793 -14.67 12.03 -23.10
N ARG A 794 -14.09 13.12 -22.55
CA ARG A 794 -13.78 13.28 -21.13
C ARG A 794 -14.75 14.28 -20.51
N PHE A 795 -15.31 13.89 -19.37
CA PHE A 795 -16.11 14.73 -18.51
C PHE A 795 -15.29 15.00 -17.25
N SER A 796 -15.08 16.27 -16.91
CA SER A 796 -14.31 16.64 -15.72
C SER A 796 -15.18 16.54 -14.48
N ILE A 797 -14.63 16.15 -13.34
CA ILE A 797 -15.36 16.20 -12.06
C ILE A 797 -15.54 17.67 -11.61
N GLU A 798 -16.70 18.00 -11.04
CA GLU A 798 -17.05 19.33 -10.49
C GLU A 798 -16.63 19.53 -9.02
#